data_AF-A0A6P3R6Y1-F1
#
_entry.id   AF-A0A6P3R6Y1-F1
#
_cell.length_a   1.000
_cell.length_b   1.000
_cell.length_c   1.000
_cell.angle_alpha   90.00
_cell.angle_beta   90.00
_cell.angle_gamma   90.00
#
_symmetry.space_group_name_H-M   'P 1'
#
loop_
_entity.id
_entity.type
_entity.pdbx_description
1 polymer ?
#
loop_
_entity_poly.entity_id
_entity_poly.type
_entity_poly.pdbx_seq_one_letter_code
_entity_poly.pdbx_strand_id
1 'polypeptide(L)'
;MPRGTALGALGPLLLLLLLPLPRDAEGRGERSDAVSDYSALEAEEGAEQQLEHYHDPCKAAVFWGDIALDEEDLKLFHIDKARDWIKQSVEETGHGTGGLGEQSLESWLNATAVNASSEDAKKDGKENGMLPLSPGTSNAGAETFSLRVRRATTSRAERIWPGGVIPYVIGGNFTGSQRAIFKQAMRHWEKHTCVTFIERTDEESFIVFSYRTCGCCSYVGRRGGGPQAISIGKNCDKFGIVAHELGHVVGFWHEHTRPDRDQHVTIIRENIQPGQEYNFLKMEAGEVSSLGETYDFDSIMHYARNTFSRGVFLDTILPRRDDNGIRPTIGQRVRLSQGDIAQARKLYKCPACGETLQDSTGNFSAPGFPNGYPSYSHCIWRISVTPGEKIILNFTSMDLFKSRLCWYDYVEVRDGYWRKAPLLGRFCGDKAPEPVTSTDSRLWVEFRSSSNILGKGFFAVYEATCGGDINKDTGQIQSPNYPDDYRPSKECVWRITVSEGFHVGLTFQAFEIERHDSCAYDYLEIRDGLTEESTLIGHLCGYEKPEDVKSSSNRMWMKFVSDGSINKAGFAANFFKEVDECSWPDHGGCEQRCMNTLGSYKCACDPGYELAANKKTCEVACGGFITKLNGTISSPGWPKEYPTNKNCVWQVVAPTQYRISLQFEVFELEGNDVCKYDFLEVRSGLSPDARLHGRFCGSETPEVITSQSNNMRVEFKSDNTVSKRGFRAHFFSDKDECAKDNGGCQHECVNTFGSYLCRCRNGYQLHENGHDCKEDCHLLENLRNGNIAPSLTTAGQWRPLVLRTRNLHNWKRRLLCKGRKILTFNEFEIEQHQECAYDHLEVYDGPDSLAPILGRFCGSKIPDPVVASGSRLFLRFYSDASVQRKGFQAVHSTVETKELYSHAQFGDNNYPSQARCDWVIVAEDGYGVELIFRSFEVEEEADCGYDYMEAFDGYDSTAPRLGRFCGSGPLEEIYSAGDSLMIRFHTDDTINKKGFQARYTSTKFQDALHMKK
;
A
#
# COMPACT_ATOMS: atom_id res chain seq x y z
N MET A 1 36.24 29.21 43.42
CA MET A 1 35.85 30.49 44.09
C MET A 1 36.37 31.68 43.25
N PRO A 2 35.83 32.91 43.38
CA PRO A 2 35.59 33.77 42.19
C PRO A 2 36.32 35.15 42.14
N ARG A 3 36.08 35.88 41.02
CA ARG A 3 36.41 37.29 40.65
C ARG A 3 37.80 37.54 40.01
N GLY A 4 37.97 38.45 39.03
CA GLY A 4 37.01 39.21 38.20
C GLY A 4 37.57 40.53 37.58
N THR A 5 36.94 41.06 36.50
CA THR A 5 37.05 42.44 35.90
C THR A 5 38.41 42.93 35.30
N ALA A 6 38.52 43.90 34.36
CA ALA A 6 37.67 44.48 33.29
C ALA A 6 38.44 45.54 32.41
N LEU A 7 37.91 45.93 31.21
CA LEU A 7 38.25 47.12 30.35
C LEU A 7 39.66 47.17 29.67
N GLY A 8 39.94 47.90 28.57
CA GLY A 8 39.07 48.55 27.54
C GLY A 8 39.69 49.72 26.70
N ALA A 9 39.49 49.69 25.36
CA ALA A 9 39.35 50.83 24.37
C ALA A 9 40.54 51.50 23.56
N LEU A 10 40.14 52.06 22.39
CA LEU A 10 40.73 53.14 21.51
C LEU A 10 41.61 52.83 20.26
N GLY A 11 41.42 53.63 19.18
CA GLY A 11 42.14 53.68 17.86
C GLY A 11 42.72 55.09 17.57
N PRO A 12 42.60 55.76 16.37
CA PRO A 12 42.08 55.39 15.03
C PRO A 12 42.83 56.08 13.81
N LEU A 13 42.14 56.41 12.69
CA LEU A 13 42.50 57.32 11.52
C LEU A 13 43.38 56.75 10.34
N LEU A 14 43.31 57.19 9.05
CA LEU A 14 42.46 58.16 8.28
C LEU A 14 42.36 57.82 6.74
N LEU A 15 41.37 58.42 6.05
CA LEU A 15 41.00 58.52 4.60
C LEU A 15 42.14 58.90 3.59
N LEU A 16 42.08 58.85 2.22
CA LEU A 16 41.06 58.73 1.10
C LEU A 16 41.81 58.30 -0.25
N LEU A 17 41.48 58.45 -1.58
CA LEU A 17 40.49 59.10 -2.49
C LEU A 17 40.55 58.49 -3.97
N LEU A 18 39.40 58.41 -4.70
CA LEU A 18 39.17 58.50 -6.20
C LEU A 18 39.54 57.43 -7.30
N LEU A 19 38.85 57.59 -8.47
CA LEU A 19 38.71 56.79 -9.73
C LEU A 19 39.39 57.51 -10.96
N PRO A 20 39.34 57.10 -12.27
CA PRO A 20 38.59 56.01 -12.96
C PRO A 20 39.31 55.18 -14.09
N LEU A 21 38.52 54.33 -14.78
CA LEU A 21 38.70 53.49 -16.00
C LEU A 21 39.11 54.26 -17.31
N PRO A 22 39.46 53.65 -18.50
CA PRO A 22 38.88 52.38 -19.05
C PRO A 22 39.66 51.48 -20.08
N ARG A 23 38.96 50.39 -20.50
CA ARG A 23 38.91 49.69 -21.83
C ARG A 23 39.78 48.45 -22.19
N ASP A 24 39.03 47.36 -22.43
CA ASP A 24 39.01 46.42 -23.59
C ASP A 24 40.03 45.26 -23.79
N ALA A 25 39.44 44.13 -24.23
CA ALA A 25 39.96 42.96 -24.99
C ALA A 25 40.68 41.76 -24.31
N GLU A 26 39.92 40.65 -24.22
CA GLU A 26 40.27 39.22 -24.46
C GLU A 26 41.60 38.60 -23.98
N GLY A 27 41.51 37.48 -23.23
CA GLY A 27 42.60 36.50 -23.15
C GLY A 27 42.57 35.50 -21.98
N ARG A 28 42.18 34.25 -22.27
CA ARG A 28 42.38 32.98 -21.51
C ARG A 28 42.95 33.03 -20.08
N GLY A 29 42.18 32.44 -19.16
CA GLY A 29 42.51 32.26 -17.75
C GLY A 29 43.79 31.50 -17.42
N GLU A 30 44.25 31.77 -16.20
CA GLU A 30 45.41 31.17 -15.55
C GLU A 30 45.01 30.56 -14.19
N ARG A 31 45.98 30.10 -13.40
CA ARG A 31 45.81 29.09 -12.34
C ARG A 31 46.64 29.42 -11.11
N SER A 32 45.99 29.61 -9.96
CA SER A 32 46.59 29.61 -8.61
C SER A 32 45.45 29.47 -7.59
N ASP A 33 45.37 28.37 -6.84
CA ASP A 33 46.08 28.10 -5.57
C ASP A 33 45.34 28.69 -4.36
N ALA A 34 44.46 27.88 -3.78
CA ALA A 34 43.77 28.16 -2.52
C ALA A 34 44.52 27.51 -1.35
N VAL A 35 44.64 28.24 -0.24
CA VAL A 35 45.19 27.71 1.02
C VAL A 35 44.20 27.97 2.16
N SER A 36 43.67 26.87 2.70
CA SER A 36 43.14 26.71 4.06
C SER A 36 42.32 27.86 4.65
N ASP A 37 41.00 27.68 4.68
CA ASP A 37 40.24 27.97 5.91
C ASP A 37 39.46 26.70 6.31
N TYR A 38 39.31 26.48 7.62
CA TYR A 38 38.82 25.21 8.20
C TYR A 38 37.47 25.46 8.89
N SER A 39 36.38 25.14 8.18
CA SER A 39 35.03 25.00 8.75
C SER A 39 34.46 23.64 8.38
N ALA A 40 33.68 23.05 9.28
CA ALA A 40 33.19 21.68 9.12
C ALA A 40 32.08 21.63 8.07
N LEU A 41 32.20 20.70 7.12
CA LEU A 41 31.13 20.40 6.17
C LEU A 41 30.15 19.41 6.81
N GLU A 42 28.88 19.77 6.78
CA GLU A 42 27.76 18.91 7.13
C GLU A 42 27.64 17.79 6.08
N ALA A 43 27.48 16.55 6.54
CA ALA A 43 27.29 15.39 5.68
C ALA A 43 26.00 14.67 6.09
N GLU A 44 25.01 14.67 5.19
CA GLU A 44 23.85 13.75 5.03
C GLU A 44 22.61 14.45 4.40
N GLU A 45 22.75 15.14 3.26
CA GLU A 45 21.65 15.26 2.26
C GLU A 45 22.22 15.41 0.83
N GLY A 46 22.90 14.36 0.36
CA GLY A 46 23.41 14.28 -1.02
C GLY A 46 23.31 12.89 -1.67
N ALA A 47 22.79 11.89 -0.95
CA ALA A 47 22.87 10.48 -1.33
C ALA A 47 21.82 10.04 -2.39
N GLU A 48 20.68 10.73 -2.50
CA GLU A 48 19.58 10.31 -3.39
C GLU A 48 19.78 10.71 -4.86
N GLN A 49 20.59 11.73 -5.18
CA GLN A 49 20.71 12.29 -6.55
C GLN A 49 22.04 11.98 -7.26
N GLN A 50 22.89 11.10 -6.71
CA GLN A 50 24.06 10.55 -7.44
C GLN A 50 23.95 9.05 -7.75
N LEU A 51 22.78 8.42 -7.55
CA LEU A 51 22.57 7.00 -7.80
C LEU A 51 22.10 6.65 -9.23
N GLU A 52 21.86 7.65 -10.09
CA GLU A 52 21.25 7.46 -11.42
C GLU A 52 22.20 6.91 -12.51
N HIS A 53 23.52 6.86 -12.28
CA HIS A 53 24.47 6.37 -13.29
C HIS A 53 25.26 5.12 -12.88
N TYR A 54 24.57 4.17 -12.25
CA TYR A 54 25.11 2.82 -12.11
C TYR A 54 24.99 1.99 -13.40
N HIS A 55 26.02 1.19 -13.73
CA HIS A 55 26.00 0.23 -14.83
C HIS A 55 24.93 -0.84 -14.62
N ASP A 56 23.76 -0.66 -15.23
CA ASP A 56 22.60 -1.52 -15.05
C ASP A 56 22.89 -2.98 -15.48
N PRO A 57 22.81 -3.98 -14.57
CA PRO A 57 22.97 -5.39 -14.94
C PRO A 57 21.85 -5.80 -15.91
N CYS A 58 20.67 -5.19 -15.80
CA CYS A 58 19.56 -5.36 -16.73
C CYS A 58 19.78 -4.70 -18.11
N LYS A 59 20.95 -4.10 -18.40
CA LYS A 59 21.27 -3.48 -19.71
C LYS A 59 22.71 -3.71 -20.16
N ALA A 60 23.47 -4.59 -19.50
CA ALA A 60 24.72 -5.07 -20.06
C ALA A 60 24.42 -5.79 -21.40
N ALA A 61 25.31 -5.67 -22.39
CA ALA A 61 25.13 -6.30 -23.70
C ALA A 61 25.31 -7.84 -23.70
N VAL A 62 25.38 -8.44 -22.51
CA VAL A 62 25.39 -9.88 -22.23
C VAL A 62 24.65 -10.06 -20.88
N PHE A 63 23.81 -11.09 -20.77
CA PHE A 63 22.95 -11.48 -19.62
C PHE A 63 21.74 -10.58 -19.34
N TRP A 64 20.53 -11.14 -19.54
CA TRP A 64 19.23 -10.58 -19.14
C TRP A 64 18.36 -11.68 -18.52
N GLY A 65 18.40 -11.81 -17.18
CA GLY A 65 17.45 -12.62 -16.38
C GLY A 65 17.79 -14.10 -16.27
N ASP A 66 18.35 -14.51 -15.13
CA ASP A 66 18.82 -15.88 -14.88
C ASP A 66 18.17 -16.52 -13.65
N ILE A 67 16.90 -16.93 -13.78
CA ILE A 67 16.28 -18.03 -13.00
C ILE A 67 14.97 -18.40 -13.70
N ALA A 68 14.81 -19.69 -14.03
CA ALA A 68 13.51 -20.28 -14.28
C ALA A 68 13.31 -21.42 -13.27
N LEU A 69 12.37 -21.20 -12.36
CA LEU A 69 11.97 -22.13 -11.30
C LEU A 69 11.10 -23.24 -11.89
N ASP A 70 11.19 -24.45 -11.34
CA ASP A 70 10.41 -25.60 -11.82
C ASP A 70 9.13 -25.88 -10.99
N GLU A 71 8.43 -26.98 -11.29
CA GLU A 71 7.17 -27.32 -10.62
C GLU A 71 7.35 -27.82 -9.16
N GLU A 72 8.57 -28.22 -8.78
CA GLU A 72 8.91 -28.62 -7.40
C GLU A 72 9.36 -27.40 -6.60
N ASP A 73 10.12 -26.48 -7.20
CA ASP A 73 10.33 -25.12 -6.67
C ASP A 73 8.96 -24.45 -6.39
N LEU A 74 8.02 -24.51 -7.34
CA LEU A 74 6.68 -23.91 -7.25
C LEU A 74 5.82 -24.50 -6.12
N LYS A 75 5.91 -25.81 -5.85
CA LYS A 75 5.22 -26.44 -4.70
C LYS A 75 5.76 -25.90 -3.37
N LEU A 76 7.05 -25.56 -3.34
CA LEU A 76 7.72 -24.85 -2.25
C LEU A 76 7.35 -23.35 -2.13
N PHE A 77 6.30 -22.86 -2.80
CA PHE A 77 5.65 -21.56 -2.52
C PHE A 77 4.23 -21.70 -1.93
N HIS A 78 3.73 -22.92 -1.70
CA HIS A 78 2.36 -23.15 -1.20
C HIS A 78 2.28 -23.90 0.14
N ILE A 79 3.40 -24.25 0.77
CA ILE A 79 3.42 -24.85 2.12
C ILE A 79 4.31 -24.00 3.04
N ASP A 80 3.71 -22.97 3.64
CA ASP A 80 4.22 -22.31 4.85
C ASP A 80 3.06 -21.83 5.74
N LYS A 81 2.12 -22.76 6.01
CA LYS A 81 1.06 -22.58 7.02
C LYS A 81 0.52 -23.89 7.60
N ALA A 82 1.39 -24.86 7.85
CA ALA A 82 1.06 -26.09 8.57
C ALA A 82 2.24 -26.58 9.43
N ARG A 83 2.18 -26.32 10.74
CA ARG A 83 2.98 -27.02 11.75
C ARG A 83 2.24 -28.29 12.13
N ASP A 84 2.77 -29.46 11.78
CA ASP A 84 2.73 -30.72 12.56
C ASP A 84 3.06 -31.94 11.68
N TRP A 85 4.13 -32.68 12.04
CA TRP A 85 4.34 -34.06 11.58
C TRP A 85 5.17 -34.90 12.58
N ILE A 86 4.66 -35.04 13.81
CA ILE A 86 4.88 -36.25 14.62
C ILE A 86 3.53 -36.73 15.17
N LYS A 87 2.94 -37.72 14.50
CA LYS A 87 2.03 -38.74 15.06
C LYS A 87 1.73 -39.79 14.00
N GLN A 88 2.56 -40.85 13.99
CA GLN A 88 2.18 -42.08 13.31
C GLN A 88 1.13 -42.81 14.17
N SER A 89 0.23 -43.54 13.49
CA SER A 89 -0.99 -44.14 14.04
C SER A 89 -0.83 -44.89 15.37
N VAL A 90 -1.72 -44.61 16.32
CA VAL A 90 -2.07 -45.53 17.41
C VAL A 90 -3.26 -46.37 16.93
N GLU A 91 -3.10 -47.68 16.88
CA GLU A 91 -4.22 -48.63 16.91
C GLU A 91 -4.23 -49.33 18.29
N GLU A 92 -5.40 -49.56 18.85
CA GLU A 92 -5.54 -50.17 20.17
C GLU A 92 -5.58 -51.70 20.08
N THR A 93 -4.79 -52.42 20.90
CA THR A 93 -5.24 -53.69 21.51
C THR A 93 -4.35 -54.19 22.67
N GLY A 94 -4.97 -54.38 23.84
CA GLY A 94 -4.81 -55.62 24.63
C GLY A 94 -3.56 -55.87 25.52
N HIS A 95 -3.63 -55.43 26.78
CA HIS A 95 -3.09 -56.09 28.01
C HIS A 95 -1.55 -56.24 28.20
N GLY A 96 -1.08 -56.37 29.47
CA GLY A 96 0.27 -56.96 29.69
C GLY A 96 1.07 -56.76 30.99
N THR A 97 0.66 -55.95 31.97
CA THR A 97 1.20 -55.91 33.37
C THR A 97 2.73 -56.08 33.66
N GLY A 98 3.38 -54.99 34.09
CA GLY A 98 4.23 -54.97 35.30
C GLY A 98 5.77 -55.05 35.18
N GLY A 99 6.48 -54.51 36.18
CA GLY A 99 7.87 -54.90 36.52
C GLY A 99 8.92 -53.78 36.64
N LEU A 100 9.28 -53.45 37.87
CA LEU A 100 10.43 -52.63 38.30
C LEU A 100 11.80 -53.08 37.73
N GLY A 101 12.75 -52.16 37.57
CA GLY A 101 14.19 -52.49 37.46
C GLY A 101 15.11 -51.32 37.07
N GLU A 102 16.05 -50.94 37.95
CA GLU A 102 17.15 -50.02 37.63
C GLU A 102 18.43 -50.80 37.21
N GLN A 103 19.34 -50.07 36.54
CA GLN A 103 20.81 -50.21 36.48
C GLN A 103 21.47 -50.53 35.12
N SER A 104 22.73 -50.10 35.02
CA SER A 104 23.64 -50.11 33.87
C SER A 104 24.31 -51.49 33.66
N LEU A 105 24.84 -51.85 32.49
CA LEU A 105 26.16 -51.43 31.97
C LEU A 105 26.42 -51.88 30.49
N GLU A 106 27.57 -51.46 29.98
CA GLU A 106 28.23 -51.65 28.67
C GLU A 106 28.22 -53.01 27.91
N SER A 107 27.93 -52.91 26.59
CA SER A 107 28.80 -53.32 25.46
C SER A 107 28.85 -54.78 24.91
N TRP A 108 29.50 -54.89 23.73
CA TRP A 108 30.00 -56.05 22.95
C TRP A 108 29.10 -56.77 21.91
N LEU A 109 29.15 -56.24 20.67
CA LEU A 109 29.67 -56.90 19.44
C LEU A 109 29.35 -58.36 19.08
N ASN A 110 28.94 -58.60 17.81
CA ASN A 110 29.59 -59.51 16.84
C ASN A 110 28.93 -59.36 15.43
N ALA A 111 29.68 -59.11 14.35
CA ALA A 111 30.38 -60.05 13.43
C ALA A 111 29.44 -60.72 12.39
N THR A 112 29.75 -60.78 11.09
CA THR A 112 30.90 -61.45 10.44
C THR A 112 31.15 -60.86 9.02
N ALA A 113 32.35 -60.97 8.42
CA ALA A 113 32.77 -62.09 7.54
C ALA A 113 34.32 -62.31 7.56
N VAL A 114 34.84 -63.30 6.82
CA VAL A 114 36.06 -64.06 7.18
C VAL A 114 37.23 -63.99 6.16
N ASN A 115 38.44 -63.90 6.75
CA ASN A 115 39.83 -64.16 6.30
C ASN A 115 40.14 -64.83 4.94
N ALA A 116 41.24 -64.37 4.33
CA ALA A 116 42.36 -65.21 3.86
C ALA A 116 43.70 -64.45 4.05
N SER A 117 44.86 -65.14 4.06
CA SER A 117 46.13 -64.64 4.63
C SER A 117 47.29 -64.41 3.63
N SER A 118 48.40 -63.86 4.14
CA SER A 118 49.63 -63.42 3.48
C SER A 118 50.65 -64.51 3.10
N GLU A 119 51.61 -64.19 2.21
CA GLU A 119 53.07 -64.34 2.50
C GLU A 119 53.98 -63.58 1.49
N ASP A 120 55.31 -63.59 1.72
CA ASP A 120 56.36 -62.73 1.16
C ASP A 120 56.91 -63.09 -0.25
N ALA A 121 57.59 -62.14 -0.93
CA ALA A 121 59.08 -62.15 -1.05
C ALA A 121 59.75 -61.33 -2.21
N LYS A 122 60.88 -60.69 -1.85
CA LYS A 122 62.13 -60.43 -2.64
C LYS A 122 62.23 -59.29 -3.68
N LYS A 123 63.50 -58.94 -3.93
CA LYS A 123 64.07 -57.87 -4.78
C LYS A 123 64.75 -58.45 -6.02
N ASP A 124 64.91 -57.64 -7.07
CA ASP A 124 66.19 -57.17 -7.68
C ASP A 124 65.86 -56.42 -9.00
N GLY A 125 66.66 -55.50 -9.56
CA GLY A 125 67.97 -54.95 -9.19
C GLY A 125 68.25 -53.59 -9.87
N LYS A 126 69.52 -53.15 -9.92
CA LYS A 126 69.99 -51.85 -10.50
C LYS A 126 70.39 -51.98 -12.01
N GLU A 127 71.00 -51.04 -12.77
CA GLU A 127 71.85 -49.86 -12.45
C GLU A 127 72.03 -48.81 -13.61
N ASN A 128 72.68 -47.68 -13.26
CA ASN A 128 73.07 -46.41 -13.94
C ASN A 128 73.54 -46.39 -15.43
N GLY A 129 73.59 -45.20 -16.09
CA GLY A 129 74.10 -45.07 -17.49
C GLY A 129 74.44 -43.71 -18.20
N MET A 130 74.54 -42.57 -17.51
CA MET A 130 75.20 -41.27 -17.91
C MET A 130 75.61 -40.89 -19.39
N LEU A 131 74.86 -39.97 -20.03
CA LEU A 131 75.29 -38.86 -20.95
C LEU A 131 76.06 -39.18 -22.31
N PRO A 132 76.53 -38.20 -23.14
CA PRO A 132 75.72 -37.59 -24.22
C PRO A 132 76.42 -37.42 -25.62
N LEU A 133 75.68 -37.09 -26.70
CA LEU A 133 75.97 -36.07 -27.76
C LEU A 133 75.05 -36.21 -29.01
N SER A 134 74.93 -35.12 -29.79
CA SER A 134 74.18 -34.97 -31.07
C SER A 134 75.15 -34.96 -32.30
N PRO A 135 74.72 -34.76 -33.58
CA PRO A 135 73.38 -34.62 -34.15
C PRO A 135 73.10 -35.46 -35.44
N GLY A 136 71.85 -35.43 -35.93
CA GLY A 136 71.47 -35.91 -37.27
C GLY A 136 70.07 -35.45 -37.69
N THR A 137 69.93 -34.84 -38.88
CA THR A 137 68.74 -34.04 -39.25
C THR A 137 67.96 -34.63 -40.43
N SER A 138 66.65 -34.85 -40.28
CA SER A 138 65.66 -34.71 -41.37
C SER A 138 64.22 -34.71 -40.82
N ASN A 139 63.30 -34.03 -41.53
CA ASN A 139 61.98 -33.66 -41.02
C ASN A 139 60.91 -34.76 -41.14
N ALA A 140 60.10 -34.91 -40.09
CA ALA A 140 58.66 -35.13 -40.20
C ALA A 140 57.97 -34.36 -39.05
N GLY A 141 56.94 -33.57 -39.36
CA GLY A 141 56.26 -32.74 -38.36
C GLY A 141 55.30 -33.55 -37.49
N ALA A 142 55.43 -33.46 -36.17
CA ALA A 142 54.47 -34.01 -35.21
C ALA A 142 53.72 -32.87 -34.50
N GLU A 143 52.40 -32.85 -34.60
CA GLU A 143 51.57 -31.90 -33.86
C GLU A 143 51.61 -32.21 -32.36
N THR A 144 51.96 -31.21 -31.55
CA THR A 144 51.91 -31.33 -30.09
C THR A 144 50.47 -31.27 -29.59
N PHE A 145 49.91 -32.43 -29.26
CA PHE A 145 48.62 -32.54 -28.58
C PHE A 145 48.67 -31.85 -27.21
N SER A 146 48.29 -30.57 -27.17
CA SER A 146 48.11 -29.81 -25.95
C SER A 146 46.94 -30.39 -25.14
N LEU A 147 47.24 -30.91 -23.94
CA LEU A 147 46.24 -31.40 -22.99
C LEU A 147 45.31 -30.25 -22.58
N ARG A 148 44.07 -30.28 -23.08
CA ARG A 148 43.09 -29.19 -22.90
C ARG A 148 42.66 -29.10 -21.43
N VAL A 149 43.12 -28.04 -20.75
CA VAL A 149 42.74 -27.69 -19.37
C VAL A 149 41.23 -27.43 -19.26
N ARG A 150 40.61 -28.01 -18.22
CA ARG A 150 39.16 -27.97 -17.86
C ARG A 150 38.76 -26.65 -17.17
N ARG A 151 37.52 -26.15 -17.37
CA ARG A 151 37.18 -24.70 -17.24
C ARG A 151 35.78 -24.41 -16.65
N ALA A 152 35.65 -23.67 -15.52
CA ALA A 152 34.39 -23.28 -14.84
C ALA A 152 34.27 -21.86 -14.15
N THR A 153 35.21 -21.36 -13.31
CA THR A 153 35.16 -19.98 -12.73
C THR A 153 35.70 -18.92 -13.68
N THR A 154 35.58 -17.62 -13.34
CA THR A 154 36.37 -16.55 -13.99
C THR A 154 37.88 -16.89 -14.06
N SER A 155 38.47 -16.76 -15.24
CA SER A 155 39.93 -16.83 -15.47
C SER A 155 40.63 -15.47 -15.21
N ARG A 156 39.84 -14.39 -15.26
CA ARG A 156 40.27 -12.99 -15.24
C ARG A 156 40.63 -12.56 -13.83
N ALA A 157 41.92 -12.27 -13.60
CA ALA A 157 42.43 -11.88 -12.29
C ALA A 157 41.87 -10.53 -11.80
N GLU A 158 41.50 -9.63 -12.72
CA GLU A 158 40.86 -8.35 -12.40
C GLU A 158 39.46 -8.52 -11.77
N ARG A 159 38.80 -9.66 -12.03
CA ARG A 159 37.47 -10.01 -11.48
C ARG A 159 37.53 -10.75 -10.14
N ILE A 160 38.71 -11.02 -9.59
CA ILE A 160 38.86 -11.67 -8.28
C ILE A 160 38.87 -10.60 -7.18
N TRP A 161 38.08 -10.79 -6.12
CA TRP A 161 38.04 -9.85 -5.00
C TRP A 161 39.36 -9.85 -4.20
N PRO A 162 40.01 -8.69 -3.97
CA PRO A 162 41.30 -8.63 -3.28
C PRO A 162 41.29 -9.29 -1.90
N GLY A 163 42.05 -10.38 -1.75
CA GLY A 163 42.12 -11.15 -0.50
C GLY A 163 40.85 -11.92 -0.12
N GLY A 164 39.87 -12.03 -1.02
CA GLY A 164 38.56 -12.63 -0.75
C GLY A 164 37.62 -11.77 0.08
N VAL A 165 37.89 -10.46 0.21
CA VAL A 165 37.03 -9.52 0.94
C VAL A 165 36.04 -8.88 -0.03
N ILE A 166 34.75 -8.96 0.29
CA ILE A 166 33.64 -8.47 -0.53
C ILE A 166 32.81 -7.48 0.32
N PRO A 167 33.05 -6.16 0.18
CA PRO A 167 32.25 -5.16 0.88
C PRO A 167 30.84 -5.09 0.29
N TYR A 168 29.82 -4.88 1.12
CA TYR A 168 28.41 -4.84 0.70
C TYR A 168 27.60 -3.71 1.34
N VAL A 169 26.50 -3.36 0.66
CA VAL A 169 25.42 -2.47 1.14
C VAL A 169 24.08 -3.10 0.78
N ILE A 170 23.09 -3.06 1.68
CA ILE A 170 21.72 -3.51 1.40
C ILE A 170 20.79 -2.30 1.33
N GLY A 171 20.31 -1.95 0.12
CA GLY A 171 19.50 -0.76 -0.13
C GLY A 171 18.20 -0.72 0.71
N GLY A 172 17.61 0.47 0.86
CA GLY A 172 16.49 0.71 1.78
C GLY A 172 15.25 -0.17 1.55
N ASN A 173 14.94 -0.49 0.28
CA ASN A 173 13.68 -1.12 -0.16
C ASN A 173 13.57 -2.65 0.11
N PHE A 174 14.16 -3.16 1.19
CA PHE A 174 14.11 -4.57 1.60
C PHE A 174 13.68 -4.71 3.07
N THR A 175 12.84 -5.70 3.35
CA THR A 175 12.34 -6.01 4.70
C THR A 175 13.43 -6.58 5.62
N GLY A 176 13.16 -6.62 6.93
CA GLY A 176 14.01 -7.29 7.91
C GLY A 176 14.30 -8.77 7.56
N SER A 177 13.26 -9.53 7.21
CA SER A 177 13.37 -10.93 6.79
C SER A 177 14.20 -11.12 5.51
N GLN A 178 14.06 -10.23 4.52
CA GLN A 178 14.89 -10.26 3.32
C GLN A 178 16.37 -9.95 3.64
N ARG A 179 16.62 -8.95 4.49
CA ARG A 179 17.98 -8.63 5.00
C ARG A 179 18.58 -9.82 5.77
N ALA A 180 17.78 -10.53 6.55
CA ALA A 180 18.18 -11.72 7.28
C ALA A 180 18.64 -12.83 6.32
N ILE A 181 17.84 -13.16 5.30
CA ILE A 181 18.18 -14.18 4.29
C ILE A 181 19.44 -13.77 3.49
N PHE A 182 19.64 -12.49 3.19
CA PHE A 182 20.87 -12.02 2.55
C PHE A 182 22.10 -12.23 3.44
N LYS A 183 22.00 -11.88 4.73
CA LYS A 183 23.07 -12.11 5.72
C LYS A 183 23.32 -13.62 5.93
N GLN A 184 22.30 -14.47 5.91
CA GLN A 184 22.41 -15.92 6.04
C GLN A 184 23.13 -16.55 4.83
N ALA A 185 22.76 -16.17 3.60
CA ALA A 185 23.43 -16.62 2.39
C ALA A 185 24.92 -16.20 2.35
N MET A 186 25.25 -15.00 2.83
CA MET A 186 26.63 -14.56 3.01
C MET A 186 27.35 -15.38 4.10
N ARG A 187 26.77 -15.58 5.29
CA ARG A 187 27.34 -16.44 6.35
C ARG A 187 27.66 -17.84 5.82
N HIS A 188 26.78 -18.44 5.03
CA HIS A 188 26.99 -19.77 4.45
C HIS A 188 28.20 -19.84 3.49
N TRP A 189 28.41 -18.83 2.66
CA TRP A 189 29.61 -18.72 1.82
C TRP A 189 30.88 -18.52 2.67
N GLU A 190 30.84 -17.69 3.72
CA GLU A 190 31.96 -17.50 4.65
C GLU A 190 32.32 -18.78 5.42
N LYS A 191 31.31 -19.54 5.88
CA LYS A 191 31.48 -20.78 6.68
C LYS A 191 32.28 -21.85 5.95
N HIS A 192 32.01 -22.00 4.65
CA HIS A 192 32.60 -23.08 3.86
C HIS A 192 33.87 -22.67 3.09
N THR A 193 34.12 -21.38 2.88
CA THR A 193 35.25 -20.87 2.09
C THR A 193 36.15 -19.95 2.93
N CYS A 194 37.05 -19.19 2.30
CA CYS A 194 37.77 -18.09 2.95
C CYS A 194 37.41 -16.72 2.35
N VAL A 195 36.28 -16.64 1.63
CA VAL A 195 35.62 -15.39 1.27
C VAL A 195 35.03 -14.76 2.55
N THR A 196 34.98 -13.44 2.62
CA THR A 196 34.43 -12.70 3.77
C THR A 196 33.65 -11.50 3.28
N PHE A 197 32.41 -11.38 3.76
CA PHE A 197 31.50 -10.29 3.42
C PHE A 197 31.48 -9.28 4.56
N ILE A 198 31.75 -8.01 4.26
CA ILE A 198 31.80 -6.94 5.26
C ILE A 198 30.82 -5.82 4.89
N GLU A 199 30.19 -5.20 5.87
CA GLU A 199 29.45 -3.97 5.62
C GLU A 199 30.46 -2.87 5.25
N ARG A 200 30.22 -2.18 4.14
CA ARG A 200 31.15 -1.23 3.53
C ARG A 200 31.42 -0.04 4.46
N THR A 201 32.69 0.34 4.62
CA THR A 201 33.09 1.61 5.26
C THR A 201 33.47 2.66 4.23
N ASP A 202 34.59 2.44 3.55
CA ASP A 202 35.27 3.40 2.67
C ASP A 202 35.68 2.77 1.32
N GLU A 203 35.38 1.48 1.11
CA GLU A 203 35.84 0.77 -0.07
C GLU A 203 35.22 1.29 -1.37
N GLU A 204 36.07 1.51 -2.38
CA GLU A 204 35.69 1.97 -3.72
C GLU A 204 34.86 0.91 -4.47
N SER A 205 35.18 -0.37 -4.29
CA SER A 205 34.51 -1.51 -4.95
C SER A 205 33.69 -2.31 -3.93
N PHE A 206 32.38 -2.40 -4.12
CA PHE A 206 31.45 -3.03 -3.18
C PHE A 206 30.19 -3.52 -3.90
N ILE A 207 29.47 -4.50 -3.36
CA ILE A 207 28.17 -4.93 -3.89
C ILE A 207 27.01 -4.15 -3.29
N VAL A 208 25.93 -3.97 -4.06
CA VAL A 208 24.70 -3.30 -3.61
C VAL A 208 23.51 -4.19 -3.93
N PHE A 209 22.84 -4.70 -2.89
CA PHE A 209 21.55 -5.36 -3.06
C PHE A 209 20.51 -4.31 -3.47
N SER A 210 19.85 -4.56 -4.61
CA SER A 210 18.85 -3.66 -5.20
C SER A 210 17.66 -4.47 -5.75
N TYR A 211 16.47 -3.89 -5.71
CA TYR A 211 15.27 -4.47 -6.32
C TYR A 211 15.14 -3.93 -7.75
N ARG A 212 15.09 -4.80 -8.76
CA ARG A 212 14.89 -4.41 -10.18
C ARG A 212 13.82 -5.28 -10.84
N THR A 213 13.21 -4.73 -11.90
CA THR A 213 12.14 -5.38 -12.66
C THR A 213 12.63 -6.46 -13.63
N CYS A 214 13.94 -6.56 -13.91
CA CYS A 214 14.49 -7.63 -14.77
C CYS A 214 14.64 -8.99 -14.07
N GLY A 215 14.09 -9.13 -12.87
CA GLY A 215 14.22 -10.33 -12.06
C GLY A 215 15.54 -10.36 -11.30
N CYS A 216 16.24 -11.47 -11.42
CA CYS A 216 17.32 -11.86 -10.52
C CYS A 216 18.57 -12.11 -11.36
N CYS A 217 19.62 -11.38 -11.01
CA CYS A 217 20.88 -11.35 -11.74
C CYS A 217 21.99 -10.64 -10.93
N SER A 218 23.23 -10.98 -11.25
CA SER A 218 24.41 -10.53 -10.54
C SER A 218 25.62 -10.50 -11.47
N TYR A 219 26.56 -9.59 -11.23
CA TYR A 219 27.79 -9.51 -12.03
C TYR A 219 28.80 -10.60 -11.63
N VAL A 220 29.33 -11.32 -12.62
CA VAL A 220 30.36 -12.35 -12.39
C VAL A 220 31.69 -11.72 -11.97
N GLY A 221 32.00 -11.81 -10.69
CA GLY A 221 33.19 -11.30 -10.04
C GLY A 221 33.17 -9.79 -9.80
N ARG A 222 34.32 -9.27 -9.34
CA ARG A 222 34.54 -7.84 -9.14
C ARG A 222 34.56 -7.08 -10.48
N ARG A 223 33.79 -5.99 -10.57
CA ARG A 223 33.82 -5.05 -11.70
C ARG A 223 34.89 -3.97 -11.52
N GLY A 224 35.02 -3.44 -10.30
CA GLY A 224 35.86 -2.28 -9.98
C GLY A 224 35.23 -0.94 -10.40
N GLY A 225 35.76 0.18 -9.91
CA GLY A 225 35.30 1.52 -10.32
C GLY A 225 33.99 1.99 -9.71
N GLY A 226 33.61 1.50 -8.52
CA GLY A 226 32.38 1.90 -7.82
C GLY A 226 31.56 0.73 -7.24
N PRO A 227 30.27 0.99 -6.89
CA PRO A 227 29.32 -0.07 -6.54
C PRO A 227 29.19 -1.12 -7.65
N GLN A 228 28.66 -2.31 -7.32
CA GLN A 228 28.07 -3.21 -8.30
C GLN A 228 26.75 -3.82 -7.82
N ALA A 229 25.70 -3.71 -8.63
CA ALA A 229 24.37 -4.18 -8.23
C ALA A 229 24.27 -5.70 -8.30
N ILE A 230 23.66 -6.28 -7.27
CA ILE A 230 23.04 -7.61 -7.26
C ILE A 230 21.52 -7.37 -7.20
N SER A 231 20.79 -7.92 -8.16
CA SER A 231 19.34 -7.76 -8.29
C SER A 231 18.63 -8.90 -7.58
N ILE A 232 17.87 -8.58 -6.53
CA ILE A 232 16.92 -9.52 -5.92
C ILE A 232 15.52 -9.03 -6.26
N GLY A 233 14.98 -9.58 -7.36
CA GLY A 233 13.60 -9.35 -7.79
C GLY A 233 12.58 -10.07 -6.91
N LYS A 234 11.29 -9.82 -7.20
CA LYS A 234 10.17 -10.46 -6.49
C LYS A 234 10.24 -11.99 -6.59
N ASN A 235 10.06 -12.68 -5.45
CA ASN A 235 10.14 -14.13 -5.26
C ASN A 235 11.57 -14.74 -5.28
N CYS A 236 12.64 -13.93 -5.34
CA CYS A 236 14.03 -14.38 -5.27
C CYS A 236 14.68 -14.26 -3.89
N ASP A 237 13.91 -13.82 -2.90
CA ASP A 237 14.22 -13.74 -1.49
C ASP A 237 14.24 -15.12 -0.78
N LYS A 238 14.63 -16.18 -1.50
CA LYS A 238 14.89 -17.52 -0.96
C LYS A 238 16.40 -17.77 -0.85
N PHE A 239 16.84 -18.37 0.26
CA PHE A 239 18.26 -18.62 0.58
C PHE A 239 19.11 -19.12 -0.60
N GLY A 240 18.68 -20.19 -1.28
CA GLY A 240 19.45 -20.78 -2.39
C GLY A 240 19.51 -19.93 -3.66
N ILE A 241 18.55 -19.03 -3.88
CA ILE A 241 18.60 -18.05 -4.96
C ILE A 241 19.63 -16.97 -4.63
N VAL A 242 19.57 -16.40 -3.43
CA VAL A 242 20.55 -15.39 -3.00
C VAL A 242 21.97 -15.98 -2.98
N ALA A 243 22.13 -17.24 -2.55
CA ALA A 243 23.41 -17.93 -2.57
C ALA A 243 23.94 -18.20 -4.00
N HIS A 244 23.07 -18.40 -5.00
CA HIS A 244 23.43 -18.47 -6.43
C HIS A 244 23.92 -17.11 -6.95
N GLU A 245 23.18 -16.03 -6.69
CA GLU A 245 23.56 -14.67 -7.09
C GLU A 245 24.87 -14.21 -6.43
N LEU A 246 25.12 -14.63 -5.18
CA LEU A 246 26.41 -14.46 -4.51
C LEU A 246 27.53 -15.32 -5.13
N GLY A 247 27.22 -16.48 -5.71
CA GLY A 247 28.17 -17.28 -6.49
C GLY A 247 28.69 -16.53 -7.71
N HIS A 248 27.82 -15.80 -8.42
CA HIS A 248 28.26 -14.85 -9.44
C HIS A 248 29.17 -13.77 -8.84
N VAL A 249 28.81 -13.11 -7.73
CA VAL A 249 29.69 -12.12 -7.07
C VAL A 249 31.07 -12.70 -6.74
N VAL A 250 31.13 -13.93 -6.23
CA VAL A 250 32.36 -14.67 -5.90
C VAL A 250 33.22 -14.96 -7.14
N GLY A 251 32.62 -14.98 -8.34
CA GLY A 251 33.32 -15.08 -9.62
C GLY A 251 32.95 -16.33 -10.45
N PHE A 252 31.83 -16.98 -10.16
CA PHE A 252 31.40 -18.21 -10.84
C PHE A 252 30.51 -17.91 -12.04
N TRP A 253 30.67 -18.73 -13.09
CA TRP A 253 29.71 -18.85 -14.19
C TRP A 253 28.78 -20.03 -13.93
N HIS A 254 27.70 -20.17 -14.71
CA HIS A 254 26.85 -21.36 -14.60
C HIS A 254 27.56 -22.62 -15.10
N GLU A 255 27.42 -23.72 -14.36
CA GLU A 255 28.17 -24.96 -14.61
C GLU A 255 27.84 -25.57 -15.99
N HIS A 256 26.63 -25.37 -16.52
CA HIS A 256 26.24 -25.83 -17.87
C HIS A 256 26.81 -24.97 -19.01
N THR A 257 27.55 -23.89 -18.73
CA THR A 257 28.20 -23.04 -19.76
C THR A 257 29.68 -23.40 -19.98
N ARG A 258 30.24 -24.29 -19.15
CA ARG A 258 31.65 -24.73 -19.22
C ARG A 258 32.07 -25.21 -20.61
N PRO A 259 33.28 -24.92 -21.10
CA PRO A 259 33.77 -25.43 -22.39
C PRO A 259 33.68 -26.95 -22.56
N ASP A 260 33.74 -27.74 -21.47
CA ASP A 260 33.72 -29.21 -21.47
C ASP A 260 32.31 -29.83 -21.27
N ARG A 261 31.24 -29.06 -21.01
CA ARG A 261 29.93 -29.64 -20.60
C ARG A 261 29.30 -30.65 -21.57
N ASP A 262 29.64 -30.65 -22.87
CA ASP A 262 29.17 -31.68 -23.83
C ASP A 262 29.53 -33.11 -23.37
N GLN A 263 30.55 -33.26 -22.54
CA GLN A 263 31.01 -34.54 -21.97
C GLN A 263 30.15 -35.02 -20.79
N HIS A 264 29.26 -34.18 -20.25
CA HIS A 264 28.54 -34.40 -18.99
C HIS A 264 27.02 -34.21 -19.12
N VAL A 265 26.57 -33.23 -19.91
CA VAL A 265 25.17 -32.93 -20.20
C VAL A 265 24.92 -32.80 -21.71
N THR A 266 23.69 -33.05 -22.14
CA THR A 266 23.21 -32.79 -23.50
C THR A 266 22.20 -31.65 -23.46
N ILE A 267 22.36 -30.66 -24.34
CA ILE A 267 21.40 -29.55 -24.48
C ILE A 267 20.40 -29.90 -25.59
N ILE A 268 19.12 -29.95 -25.25
CA ILE A 268 18.00 -30.29 -26.15
C ILE A 268 17.42 -28.98 -26.69
N ARG A 269 17.94 -28.51 -27.83
CA ARG A 269 17.69 -27.15 -28.34
C ARG A 269 16.26 -26.94 -28.82
N GLU A 270 15.63 -27.98 -29.34
CA GLU A 270 14.25 -28.00 -29.81
C GLU A 270 13.22 -27.70 -28.69
N ASN A 271 13.60 -27.96 -27.44
CA ASN A 271 12.79 -27.72 -26.24
C ASN A 271 13.00 -26.31 -25.64
N ILE A 272 14.01 -25.54 -26.06
CA ILE A 272 14.30 -24.20 -25.51
C ILE A 272 13.31 -23.18 -26.07
N GLN A 273 12.85 -22.23 -25.24
CA GLN A 273 11.99 -21.12 -25.67
C GLN A 273 12.68 -20.27 -26.75
N PRO A 274 12.00 -19.92 -27.86
CA PRO A 274 12.59 -19.11 -28.93
C PRO A 274 13.16 -17.79 -28.41
N GLY A 275 14.44 -17.54 -28.68
CA GLY A 275 15.16 -16.36 -28.21
C GLY A 275 15.92 -16.57 -26.88
N GLN A 276 15.80 -17.71 -26.21
CA GLN A 276 16.55 -18.05 -24.98
C GLN A 276 17.75 -18.99 -25.21
N GLU A 277 18.07 -19.31 -26.47
CA GLU A 277 19.12 -20.27 -26.83
C GLU A 277 20.55 -19.78 -26.51
N TYR A 278 20.71 -18.47 -26.23
CA TYR A 278 21.98 -17.84 -25.87
C TYR A 278 22.46 -18.23 -24.46
N ASN A 279 21.53 -18.47 -23.52
CA ASN A 279 21.79 -18.94 -22.16
C ASN A 279 22.40 -20.36 -22.10
N PHE A 280 22.46 -21.06 -23.25
CA PHE A 280 23.03 -22.40 -23.40
C PHE A 280 24.24 -22.42 -24.35
N LEU A 281 24.88 -21.27 -24.55
CA LEU A 281 26.16 -21.17 -25.23
C LEU A 281 27.32 -21.60 -24.32
N LYS A 282 28.43 -22.01 -24.93
CA LYS A 282 29.69 -22.20 -24.21
C LYS A 282 30.30 -20.83 -23.95
N MET A 283 30.77 -20.61 -22.73
CA MET A 283 31.73 -19.54 -22.48
C MET A 283 33.04 -19.84 -23.21
N GLU A 284 33.76 -18.78 -23.63
CA GLU A 284 35.07 -18.97 -24.27
C GLU A 284 36.11 -19.48 -23.27
N ALA A 285 37.02 -20.33 -23.74
CA ALA A 285 38.10 -20.85 -22.92
C ALA A 285 39.01 -19.73 -22.35
N GLY A 286 39.05 -18.55 -22.97
CA GLY A 286 39.77 -17.38 -22.47
C GLY A 286 39.22 -16.81 -21.16
N GLU A 287 37.91 -16.94 -20.90
CA GLU A 287 37.23 -16.28 -19.78
C GLU A 287 37.00 -17.18 -18.55
N VAL A 288 37.27 -18.49 -18.68
CA VAL A 288 36.76 -19.53 -17.77
C VAL A 288 37.82 -20.57 -17.37
N SER A 289 37.83 -21.07 -16.12
CA SER A 289 38.87 -21.95 -15.53
C SER A 289 38.34 -22.80 -14.34
N SER A 290 38.41 -24.15 -14.36
CA SER A 290 37.79 -24.98 -13.30
C SER A 290 38.76 -25.28 -12.16
N LEU A 291 39.98 -24.76 -12.26
CA LEU A 291 41.05 -24.96 -11.29
C LEU A 291 41.34 -26.46 -11.05
N GLY A 292 41.09 -27.27 -12.10
CA GLY A 292 41.25 -28.73 -12.11
C GLY A 292 40.02 -29.52 -11.67
N GLU A 293 38.93 -28.89 -11.22
CA GLU A 293 37.75 -29.63 -10.78
C GLU A 293 37.01 -30.35 -11.93
N THR A 294 36.37 -31.45 -11.55
CA THR A 294 35.38 -32.20 -12.35
C THR A 294 34.14 -31.35 -12.63
N TYR A 295 33.22 -31.89 -13.43
CA TYR A 295 31.88 -31.32 -13.59
C TYR A 295 31.05 -31.61 -12.33
N ASP A 296 30.33 -30.61 -11.82
CA ASP A 296 29.53 -30.75 -10.60
C ASP A 296 28.02 -30.58 -10.86
N PHE A 297 27.32 -31.71 -10.91
CA PHE A 297 25.87 -31.75 -11.10
C PHE A 297 25.08 -31.19 -9.90
N ASP A 298 25.67 -31.21 -8.68
CA ASP A 298 25.08 -30.69 -7.45
C ASP A 298 25.37 -29.19 -7.26
N SER A 299 26.18 -28.56 -8.12
CA SER A 299 26.53 -27.13 -8.03
C SER A 299 25.31 -26.23 -7.95
N ILE A 300 25.33 -25.26 -7.03
CA ILE A 300 24.29 -24.24 -6.92
C ILE A 300 24.20 -23.40 -8.21
N MET A 301 25.30 -23.30 -8.98
CA MET A 301 25.39 -22.56 -10.23
C MET A 301 24.87 -23.35 -11.44
N HIS A 302 24.38 -24.57 -11.28
CA HIS A 302 23.75 -25.32 -12.36
C HIS A 302 22.29 -24.86 -12.57
N TYR A 303 21.83 -24.78 -13.83
CA TYR A 303 20.39 -24.66 -14.15
C TYR A 303 19.61 -25.95 -13.82
N ALA A 304 18.29 -25.84 -13.65
CA ALA A 304 17.40 -27.00 -13.58
C ALA A 304 17.21 -27.64 -14.97
N ARG A 305 16.74 -28.90 -14.97
CA ARG A 305 16.60 -29.72 -16.20
C ARG A 305 15.71 -29.10 -17.28
N ASN A 306 14.72 -28.29 -16.91
CA ASN A 306 13.72 -27.67 -17.78
C ASN A 306 13.79 -26.12 -17.76
N THR A 307 14.89 -25.53 -17.28
CA THR A 307 15.10 -24.08 -17.32
C THR A 307 14.97 -23.56 -18.77
N PHE A 308 14.23 -22.47 -18.96
CA PHE A 308 13.83 -21.91 -20.28
C PHE A 308 13.14 -22.90 -21.24
N SER A 309 12.42 -23.91 -20.73
CA SER A 309 11.72 -24.88 -21.58
C SER A 309 10.39 -24.36 -22.15
N ARG A 310 10.04 -24.85 -23.35
CA ARG A 310 8.75 -24.61 -24.04
C ARG A 310 7.57 -25.35 -23.41
N GLY A 311 7.81 -26.29 -22.50
CA GLY A 311 6.77 -27.01 -21.76
C GLY A 311 7.31 -27.59 -20.46
N VAL A 312 6.49 -27.59 -19.40
CA VAL A 312 6.89 -27.89 -18.01
C VAL A 312 7.64 -29.23 -17.88
N PHE A 313 7.22 -30.25 -18.64
CA PHE A 313 7.77 -31.61 -18.61
C PHE A 313 8.84 -31.90 -19.68
N LEU A 314 9.32 -30.87 -20.40
CA LEU A 314 10.35 -31.02 -21.44
C LEU A 314 11.71 -30.58 -20.91
N ASP A 315 12.66 -31.51 -20.79
CA ASP A 315 14.04 -31.18 -20.40
C ASP A 315 14.73 -30.36 -21.52
N THR A 316 15.38 -29.27 -21.15
CA THR A 316 16.33 -28.50 -21.98
C THR A 316 17.78 -28.90 -21.71
N ILE A 317 18.08 -29.35 -20.49
CA ILE A 317 19.38 -29.91 -20.09
C ILE A 317 19.17 -31.34 -19.59
N LEU A 318 19.78 -32.30 -20.28
CA LEU A 318 19.68 -33.72 -19.96
C LEU A 318 21.05 -34.28 -19.54
N PRO A 319 21.26 -34.58 -18.24
CA PRO A 319 22.49 -35.23 -17.77
C PRO A 319 22.74 -36.58 -18.46
N ARG A 320 24.00 -36.86 -18.77
CA ARG A 320 24.45 -38.21 -19.14
C ARG A 320 24.28 -39.16 -17.95
N ARG A 321 24.23 -40.46 -18.24
CA ARG A 321 24.20 -41.48 -17.20
C ARG A 321 25.58 -41.63 -16.56
N ASP A 322 25.61 -41.94 -15.27
CA ASP A 322 26.80 -42.38 -14.54
C ASP A 322 27.19 -43.83 -14.90
N ASP A 323 28.26 -44.35 -14.28
CA ASP A 323 28.73 -45.72 -14.49
C ASP A 323 27.73 -46.79 -13.99
N ASN A 324 26.76 -46.41 -13.14
CA ASN A 324 25.65 -47.27 -12.69
C ASN A 324 24.43 -47.21 -13.63
N GLY A 325 24.46 -46.36 -14.67
CA GLY A 325 23.35 -46.16 -15.60
C GLY A 325 22.25 -45.19 -15.11
N ILE A 326 22.44 -44.55 -13.96
CA ILE A 326 21.53 -43.58 -13.34
C ILE A 326 21.85 -42.17 -13.88
N ARG A 327 20.88 -41.25 -13.95
CA ARG A 327 21.18 -39.84 -14.25
C ARG A 327 21.33 -39.07 -12.93
N PRO A 328 22.40 -38.26 -12.74
CA PRO A 328 22.48 -37.37 -11.57
C PRO A 328 21.41 -36.27 -11.63
N THR A 329 20.94 -35.84 -10.47
CA THR A 329 20.08 -34.66 -10.31
C THR A 329 20.86 -33.39 -10.58
N ILE A 330 20.20 -32.34 -11.10
CA ILE A 330 20.81 -31.05 -11.43
C ILE A 330 19.91 -29.88 -11.02
N GLY A 331 20.53 -28.74 -10.69
CA GLY A 331 19.84 -27.47 -10.50
C GLY A 331 19.25 -27.19 -9.12
N GLN A 332 19.77 -27.85 -8.07
CA GLN A 332 19.30 -27.64 -6.70
C GLN A 332 19.45 -26.18 -6.21
N ARG A 333 18.58 -25.77 -5.30
CA ARG A 333 18.54 -24.41 -4.70
C ARG A 333 18.50 -24.47 -3.16
N VAL A 334 19.29 -25.37 -2.59
CA VAL A 334 19.29 -25.70 -1.14
C VAL A 334 20.59 -25.29 -0.45
N ARG A 335 21.76 -25.55 -1.07
CA ARG A 335 23.09 -25.31 -0.45
C ARG A 335 24.20 -25.19 -1.49
N LEU A 336 25.42 -24.91 -1.05
CA LEU A 336 26.63 -25.11 -1.86
C LEU A 336 26.95 -26.60 -1.99
N SER A 337 27.51 -27.00 -3.15
CA SER A 337 28.09 -28.32 -3.35
C SER A 337 29.54 -28.40 -2.86
N GLN A 338 30.10 -29.62 -2.82
CA GLN A 338 31.53 -29.78 -2.51
C GLN A 338 32.44 -29.26 -3.63
N GLY A 339 32.00 -29.31 -4.90
CA GLY A 339 32.72 -28.69 -6.01
C GLY A 339 32.69 -27.17 -5.93
N ASP A 340 31.55 -26.54 -5.61
CA ASP A 340 31.45 -25.10 -5.38
C ASP A 340 32.47 -24.64 -4.33
N ILE A 341 32.51 -25.35 -3.20
CA ILE A 341 33.39 -25.06 -2.07
C ILE A 341 34.87 -25.25 -2.44
N ALA A 342 35.23 -26.38 -3.07
CA ALA A 342 36.61 -26.66 -3.47
C ALA A 342 37.11 -25.66 -4.53
N GLN A 343 36.27 -25.33 -5.49
CA GLN A 343 36.57 -24.40 -6.58
C GLN A 343 36.74 -22.97 -6.06
N ALA A 344 35.90 -22.51 -5.12
CA ALA A 344 36.07 -21.23 -4.44
C ALA A 344 37.35 -21.19 -3.61
N ARG A 345 37.66 -22.28 -2.88
CA ARG A 345 38.90 -22.41 -2.09
C ARG A 345 40.14 -22.31 -2.96
N LYS A 346 40.13 -22.87 -4.16
CA LYS A 346 41.22 -22.72 -5.15
C LYS A 346 41.28 -21.32 -5.75
N LEU A 347 40.14 -20.70 -6.08
CA LEU A 347 40.07 -19.38 -6.71
C LEU A 347 40.68 -18.29 -5.81
N TYR A 348 40.33 -18.32 -4.52
CA TYR A 348 40.81 -17.38 -3.52
C TYR A 348 42.11 -17.82 -2.80
N LYS A 349 42.68 -18.97 -3.19
CA LYS A 349 43.90 -19.54 -2.62
C LYS A 349 43.83 -19.66 -1.09
N CYS A 350 42.75 -20.27 -0.62
CA CYS A 350 42.50 -20.43 0.81
C CYS A 350 43.60 -21.25 1.51
N PRO A 351 43.87 -20.98 2.80
CA PRO A 351 44.85 -21.73 3.59
C PRO A 351 44.56 -23.24 3.61
N ALA A 352 45.61 -24.04 3.81
CA ALA A 352 45.51 -25.50 3.85
C ALA A 352 44.83 -26.04 5.13
N CYS A 353 44.71 -25.20 6.17
CA CYS A 353 44.13 -25.53 7.46
C CYS A 353 43.54 -24.27 8.13
N GLY A 354 42.67 -24.49 9.12
CA GLY A 354 41.84 -23.44 9.71
C GLY A 354 40.54 -23.20 8.93
N GLU A 355 39.59 -22.53 9.57
CA GLU A 355 38.21 -22.40 9.09
C GLU A 355 37.52 -21.12 9.62
N THR A 356 36.34 -20.80 9.10
CA THR A 356 35.51 -19.71 9.60
C THR A 356 34.59 -20.22 10.70
N LEU A 357 34.78 -19.72 11.92
CA LEU A 357 34.05 -20.09 13.13
C LEU A 357 32.97 -19.03 13.40
N GLN A 358 31.69 -19.41 13.32
CA GLN A 358 30.53 -18.49 13.35
C GLN A 358 29.54 -18.76 14.50
N ASP A 359 29.77 -19.79 15.30
CA ASP A 359 28.96 -20.10 16.47
C ASP A 359 29.29 -19.15 17.64
N SER A 360 28.37 -18.99 18.59
CA SER A 360 28.58 -18.12 19.76
C SER A 360 29.62 -18.66 20.75
N THR A 361 30.01 -19.92 20.64
CA THR A 361 31.07 -20.56 21.42
C THR A 361 31.73 -21.64 20.57
N GLY A 362 33.02 -21.90 20.79
CA GLY A 362 33.71 -22.98 20.10
C GLY A 362 35.14 -23.18 20.57
N ASN A 363 35.82 -24.16 19.97
CA ASN A 363 37.22 -24.45 20.23
C ASN A 363 37.94 -24.82 18.93
N PHE A 364 39.26 -24.60 18.92
CA PHE A 364 40.13 -24.94 17.81
C PHE A 364 41.56 -25.17 18.30
N SER A 365 42.37 -25.87 17.51
CA SER A 365 43.72 -26.28 17.89
C SER A 365 44.68 -26.30 16.70
N ALA A 366 45.98 -26.34 16.98
CA ALA A 366 46.97 -26.59 15.93
C ALA A 366 46.71 -27.97 15.27
N PRO A 367 46.94 -28.13 13.95
CA PRO A 367 46.81 -29.44 13.30
C PRO A 367 47.67 -30.49 14.01
N GLY A 368 47.11 -31.67 14.27
CA GLY A 368 47.83 -32.75 14.96
C GLY A 368 47.95 -32.62 16.48
N PHE A 369 47.45 -31.55 17.11
CA PHE A 369 47.34 -31.46 18.58
C PHE A 369 46.54 -32.65 19.14
N PRO A 370 46.95 -33.29 20.26
CA PRO A 370 48.10 -32.97 21.11
C PRO A 370 49.41 -33.69 20.74
N ASN A 371 49.44 -34.41 19.60
CA ASN A 371 50.56 -35.26 19.19
C ASN A 371 51.72 -34.48 18.52
N GLY A 372 51.46 -33.24 18.09
CA GLY A 372 52.46 -32.33 17.49
C GLY A 372 52.01 -31.78 16.14
N TYR A 373 52.41 -30.54 15.83
CA TYR A 373 52.04 -29.87 14.58
C TYR A 373 53.03 -30.14 13.44
N PRO A 374 52.61 -30.14 12.16
CA PRO A 374 53.54 -30.28 11.04
C PRO A 374 54.45 -29.06 10.86
N SER A 375 55.73 -29.30 10.52
CA SER A 375 56.65 -28.24 10.06
C SER A 375 56.04 -27.47 8.88
N TYR A 376 56.31 -26.17 8.80
CA TYR A 376 55.86 -25.29 7.71
C TYR A 376 54.32 -25.14 7.56
N SER A 377 53.56 -25.49 8.60
CA SER A 377 52.10 -25.27 8.65
C SER A 377 51.75 -23.78 8.53
N HIS A 378 50.69 -23.47 7.77
CA HIS A 378 50.06 -22.14 7.74
C HIS A 378 48.55 -22.31 7.79
N CYS A 379 47.97 -21.98 8.94
CA CYS A 379 46.54 -22.09 9.19
C CYS A 379 45.97 -20.73 9.59
N ILE A 380 44.74 -20.43 9.16
CA ILE A 380 44.04 -19.20 9.57
C ILE A 380 42.62 -19.55 9.98
N TRP A 381 42.25 -19.18 11.20
CA TRP A 381 40.86 -19.18 11.66
C TRP A 381 40.29 -17.76 11.59
N ARG A 382 39.02 -17.67 11.20
CA ARG A 382 38.26 -16.41 11.19
C ARG A 382 37.08 -16.58 12.12
N ILE A 383 37.17 -16.03 13.33
CA ILE A 383 36.05 -16.04 14.28
C ILE A 383 35.16 -14.84 13.92
N SER A 384 33.89 -15.09 13.64
CA SER A 384 32.96 -14.08 13.14
C SER A 384 31.58 -14.31 13.76
N VAL A 385 31.37 -13.67 14.91
CA VAL A 385 30.14 -13.78 15.71
C VAL A 385 29.16 -12.66 15.32
N THR A 386 28.10 -12.45 16.12
CA THR A 386 27.04 -11.50 15.77
C THR A 386 27.53 -10.05 15.92
N PRO A 387 27.23 -9.14 14.97
CA PRO A 387 27.51 -7.71 15.12
C PRO A 387 26.98 -7.13 16.44
N GLY A 388 27.89 -6.56 17.24
CA GLY A 388 27.60 -6.07 18.59
C GLY A 388 27.95 -7.02 19.75
N GLU A 389 28.38 -8.26 19.46
CA GLU A 389 29.04 -9.15 20.43
C GLU A 389 30.57 -8.94 20.44
N LYS A 390 31.21 -9.27 21.56
CA LYS A 390 32.68 -9.30 21.72
C LYS A 390 33.16 -10.72 21.96
N ILE A 391 34.27 -11.08 21.33
CA ILE A 391 34.88 -12.41 21.41
C ILE A 391 35.94 -12.40 22.52
N ILE A 392 35.80 -13.29 23.49
CA ILE A 392 36.85 -13.62 24.46
C ILE A 392 37.52 -14.91 23.97
N LEU A 393 38.83 -14.86 23.72
CA LEU A 393 39.65 -15.97 23.24
C LEU A 393 40.64 -16.41 24.33
N ASN A 394 40.51 -17.65 24.80
CA ASN A 394 41.30 -18.22 25.89
C ASN A 394 42.13 -19.41 25.39
N PHE A 395 43.43 -19.42 25.67
CA PHE A 395 44.34 -20.52 25.31
C PHE A 395 44.52 -21.46 26.50
N THR A 396 43.87 -22.63 26.49
CA THR A 396 43.97 -23.61 27.59
C THR A 396 45.28 -24.40 27.55
N SER A 397 45.95 -24.45 26.38
CA SER A 397 47.24 -25.11 26.21
C SER A 397 48.05 -24.43 25.11
N MET A 398 49.36 -24.26 25.32
CA MET A 398 50.30 -23.74 24.32
C MET A 398 51.69 -24.35 24.52
N ASP A 399 52.20 -24.99 23.47
CA ASP A 399 53.52 -25.61 23.37
C ASP A 399 54.02 -25.46 21.92
N LEU A 400 54.65 -24.33 21.65
CA LEU A 400 55.15 -23.87 20.34
C LEU A 400 56.65 -23.53 20.44
N PHE A 401 57.41 -23.67 19.34
CA PHE A 401 58.85 -23.41 19.37
C PHE A 401 59.22 -21.98 19.83
N LYS A 402 59.76 -21.90 21.05
CA LYS A 402 60.06 -20.65 21.77
C LYS A 402 61.19 -19.89 21.06
N SER A 403 60.87 -18.73 20.47
CA SER A 403 61.82 -17.92 19.72
C SER A 403 61.73 -16.43 20.09
N ARG A 404 62.85 -15.71 19.97
CA ARG A 404 62.90 -14.27 20.24
C ARG A 404 61.93 -13.54 19.30
N LEU A 405 60.99 -12.77 19.87
CA LEU A 405 59.90 -12.07 19.16
C LEU A 405 58.97 -12.99 18.35
N CYS A 406 58.92 -14.30 18.65
CA CYS A 406 58.05 -15.27 17.97
C CYS A 406 58.16 -15.19 16.44
N TRP A 407 59.40 -15.35 15.94
CA TRP A 407 59.73 -15.25 14.51
C TRP A 407 59.54 -16.56 13.73
N TYR A 408 59.73 -17.73 14.36
CA TYR A 408 59.68 -19.02 13.65
C TYR A 408 58.30 -19.66 13.68
N ASP A 409 57.86 -20.06 14.87
CA ASP A 409 56.54 -20.66 15.11
C ASP A 409 55.75 -19.72 16.03
N TYR A 410 54.56 -19.31 15.61
CA TYR A 410 53.73 -18.35 16.35
C TYR A 410 52.22 -18.54 16.10
N VAL A 411 51.41 -18.14 17.08
CA VAL A 411 50.01 -17.76 16.89
C VAL A 411 49.90 -16.24 16.95
N GLU A 412 49.23 -15.63 16.00
CA GLU A 412 48.99 -14.19 15.91
C GLU A 412 47.48 -13.92 15.92
N VAL A 413 47.02 -13.06 16.84
CA VAL A 413 45.60 -12.70 17.01
C VAL A 413 45.40 -11.23 16.65
N ARG A 414 44.47 -10.95 15.72
CA ARG A 414 44.14 -9.61 15.24
C ARG A 414 42.67 -9.26 15.40
N ASP A 415 42.42 -7.99 15.67
CA ASP A 415 41.11 -7.42 16.01
C ASP A 415 40.33 -6.99 14.76
N GLY A 416 39.61 -7.94 14.14
CA GLY A 416 38.87 -7.73 12.92
C GLY A 416 39.02 -8.88 11.91
N TYR A 417 38.67 -8.61 10.64
CA TYR A 417 38.41 -9.65 9.64
C TYR A 417 39.62 -10.10 8.79
N TRP A 418 40.78 -9.42 8.85
CA TRP A 418 41.91 -9.68 7.95
C TRP A 418 43.29 -9.34 8.50
N ARG A 419 44.33 -9.81 7.80
CA ARG A 419 45.77 -9.67 8.13
C ARG A 419 46.31 -8.24 8.34
N LYS A 420 45.58 -7.18 7.99
CA LYS A 420 46.00 -5.78 8.30
C LYS A 420 45.32 -5.21 9.56
N ALA A 421 44.35 -5.92 10.13
CA ALA A 421 43.66 -5.49 11.34
C ALA A 421 44.64 -5.32 12.53
N PRO A 422 44.31 -4.49 13.55
CA PRO A 422 45.14 -4.27 14.72
C PRO A 422 45.64 -5.56 15.38
N LEU A 423 46.90 -5.58 15.81
CA LEU A 423 47.52 -6.74 16.45
C LEU A 423 47.21 -6.72 17.95
N LEU A 424 46.42 -7.69 18.44
CA LEU A 424 46.17 -7.87 19.87
C LEU A 424 47.33 -8.59 20.55
N GLY A 425 47.93 -9.57 19.86
CA GLY A 425 49.13 -10.23 20.36
C GLY A 425 49.70 -11.28 19.40
N ARG A 426 50.97 -11.60 19.61
CA ARG A 426 51.67 -12.72 18.97
C ARG A 426 52.33 -13.57 20.06
N PHE A 427 52.06 -14.86 20.03
CA PHE A 427 52.35 -15.80 21.12
C PHE A 427 53.15 -17.01 20.63
N CYS A 428 54.10 -17.46 21.44
CA CYS A 428 54.91 -18.66 21.20
C CYS A 428 55.56 -19.13 22.52
N GLY A 429 56.03 -20.38 22.54
CA GLY A 429 56.58 -21.01 23.73
C GLY A 429 55.57 -21.89 24.45
N ASP A 430 55.82 -22.04 25.75
CA ASP A 430 55.30 -23.03 26.70
C ASP A 430 54.35 -22.45 27.75
N LYS A 431 54.13 -21.12 27.74
CA LYS A 431 53.16 -20.43 28.61
C LYS A 431 52.00 -19.91 27.76
N ALA A 432 50.78 -20.30 28.11
CA ALA A 432 49.58 -19.68 27.58
C ALA A 432 49.54 -18.16 27.93
N PRO A 433 49.08 -17.30 27.00
CA PRO A 433 48.81 -15.90 27.29
C PRO A 433 47.55 -15.73 28.16
N GLU A 434 47.37 -14.52 28.70
CA GLU A 434 46.11 -14.12 29.33
C GLU A 434 44.99 -14.06 28.25
N PRO A 435 43.69 -14.20 28.62
CA PRO A 435 42.58 -14.16 27.67
C PRO A 435 42.56 -12.86 26.83
N VAL A 436 42.34 -13.02 25.53
CA VAL A 436 42.33 -11.92 24.56
C VAL A 436 40.89 -11.55 24.20
N THR A 437 40.47 -10.33 24.51
CA THR A 437 39.14 -9.81 24.17
C THR A 437 39.21 -8.91 22.94
N SER A 438 38.30 -9.10 21.98
CA SER A 438 38.16 -8.22 20.81
C SER A 438 37.45 -6.89 21.13
N THR A 439 37.59 -5.88 20.27
CA THR A 439 36.76 -4.66 20.36
C THR A 439 35.39 -4.83 19.72
N ASP A 440 35.27 -5.72 18.73
CA ASP A 440 34.07 -5.98 17.93
C ASP A 440 33.92 -7.48 17.60
N SER A 441 32.89 -7.82 16.86
CA SER A 441 32.36 -9.15 16.49
C SER A 441 33.26 -10.06 15.64
N ARG A 442 34.51 -9.69 15.33
CA ARG A 442 35.41 -10.51 14.49
C ARG A 442 36.86 -10.57 14.99
N LEU A 443 37.46 -11.77 14.97
CA LEU A 443 38.88 -12.00 15.20
C LEU A 443 39.50 -12.79 14.03
N TRP A 444 40.72 -12.42 13.67
CA TRP A 444 41.56 -13.12 12.68
C TRP A 444 42.74 -13.74 13.40
N VAL A 445 42.87 -15.07 13.33
CA VAL A 445 43.90 -15.84 14.05
C VAL A 445 44.76 -16.61 13.04
N GLU A 446 46.03 -16.26 12.92
CA GLU A 446 47.01 -16.98 12.09
C GLU A 446 47.90 -17.86 12.98
N PHE A 447 47.94 -19.16 12.71
CA PHE A 447 49.04 -20.01 13.14
C PHE A 447 50.02 -20.20 11.98
N ARG A 448 51.30 -19.98 12.26
CA ARG A 448 52.37 -20.24 11.31
C ARG A 448 53.50 -20.98 12.01
N SER A 449 53.94 -22.06 11.39
CA SER A 449 55.21 -22.71 11.68
C SER A 449 56.21 -22.46 10.54
N SER A 450 57.49 -22.37 10.89
CA SER A 450 58.61 -22.41 9.95
C SER A 450 59.85 -23.13 10.51
N SER A 451 59.78 -23.63 11.74
CA SER A 451 60.82 -24.45 12.35
C SER A 451 60.71 -25.94 11.97
N ASN A 452 61.78 -26.68 12.22
CA ASN A 452 61.81 -28.16 12.19
C ASN A 452 61.75 -28.77 13.61
N ILE A 453 61.42 -27.97 14.63
CA ILE A 453 61.41 -28.38 16.04
C ILE A 453 59.98 -28.25 16.55
N LEU A 454 59.31 -29.39 16.67
CA LEU A 454 57.86 -29.45 16.85
C LEU A 454 57.51 -29.51 18.34
N GLY A 455 56.65 -28.59 18.78
CA GLY A 455 55.91 -28.72 20.04
C GLY A 455 54.55 -29.42 19.80
N LYS A 456 53.78 -29.64 20.87
CA LYS A 456 52.45 -30.27 20.79
C LYS A 456 51.42 -29.41 20.06
N GLY A 457 51.63 -28.10 19.97
CA GLY A 457 50.71 -27.13 19.37
C GLY A 457 50.01 -26.27 20.43
N PHE A 458 48.82 -25.80 20.11
CA PHE A 458 47.97 -25.07 21.05
C PHE A 458 46.54 -25.57 20.99
N PHE A 459 45.77 -25.30 22.05
CA PHE A 459 44.32 -25.47 22.10
C PHE A 459 43.72 -24.17 22.63
N ALA A 460 42.71 -23.66 21.92
CA ALA A 460 42.01 -22.42 22.25
C ALA A 460 40.50 -22.64 22.29
N VAL A 461 39.85 -21.95 23.22
CA VAL A 461 38.39 -21.87 23.36
C VAL A 461 38.01 -20.41 23.19
N TYR A 462 36.91 -20.13 22.49
CA TYR A 462 36.37 -18.79 22.38
C TYR A 462 34.89 -18.75 22.77
N GLU A 463 34.47 -17.61 23.29
CA GLU A 463 33.07 -17.32 23.62
C GLU A 463 32.67 -15.91 23.16
N ALA A 464 31.45 -15.80 22.65
CA ALA A 464 30.80 -14.55 22.31
C ALA A 464 30.04 -14.03 23.53
N THR A 465 30.33 -12.78 23.89
CA THR A 465 29.66 -12.03 24.96
C THR A 465 28.89 -10.88 24.34
N CYS A 466 27.58 -10.86 24.56
CA CYS A 466 26.69 -9.79 24.10
C CYS A 466 26.62 -8.66 25.15
N GLY A 467 26.41 -7.43 24.70
CA GLY A 467 26.23 -6.27 25.59
C GLY A 467 27.50 -5.48 25.92
N GLY A 468 27.43 -4.76 27.04
CA GLY A 468 28.42 -3.79 27.52
C GLY A 468 28.18 -2.36 27.06
N ASP A 469 29.12 -1.48 27.41
CA ASP A 469 29.07 -0.06 27.04
C ASP A 469 29.39 0.17 25.55
N ILE A 470 28.59 1.02 24.92
CA ILE A 470 28.72 1.49 23.54
C ILE A 470 28.78 3.02 23.57
N ASN A 471 29.97 3.58 23.31
CA ASN A 471 30.21 5.01 23.21
C ASN A 471 30.45 5.37 21.73
N LYS A 472 29.37 5.49 20.95
CA LYS A 472 29.38 5.80 19.51
C LYS A 472 28.16 6.64 19.17
N ASP A 473 28.28 7.57 18.21
CA ASP A 473 27.15 8.37 17.71
C ASP A 473 26.17 7.57 16.84
N THR A 474 26.60 6.45 16.25
CA THR A 474 25.76 5.56 15.42
C THR A 474 26.22 4.10 15.53
N GLY A 475 25.33 3.17 15.20
CA GLY A 475 25.65 1.74 15.03
C GLY A 475 24.43 0.84 14.89
N GLN A 476 24.67 -0.47 14.90
CA GLN A 476 23.64 -1.50 14.87
C GLN A 476 23.85 -2.46 16.06
N ILE A 477 22.75 -2.91 16.66
CA ILE A 477 22.70 -3.95 17.68
C ILE A 477 21.80 -5.07 17.16
N GLN A 478 22.19 -6.32 17.38
CA GLN A 478 21.43 -7.51 17.00
C GLN A 478 21.29 -8.44 18.22
N SER A 479 20.23 -9.24 18.26
CA SER A 479 20.14 -10.39 19.17
C SER A 479 21.24 -11.41 18.85
N PRO A 480 21.79 -12.14 19.85
CA PRO A 480 22.80 -13.18 19.61
C PRO A 480 22.39 -14.16 18.51
N ASN A 481 23.34 -14.51 17.65
CA ASN A 481 23.24 -15.40 16.49
C ASN A 481 22.44 -14.90 15.27
N TYR A 482 21.81 -13.71 15.31
CA TYR A 482 21.11 -13.12 14.16
C TYR A 482 21.97 -13.17 12.87
N PRO A 483 21.42 -13.54 11.69
CA PRO A 483 20.00 -13.73 11.35
C PRO A 483 19.43 -15.13 11.68
N ASP A 484 20.24 -16.02 12.23
CA ASP A 484 19.83 -17.38 12.62
C ASP A 484 19.30 -17.37 14.06
N ASP A 485 18.49 -18.37 14.45
CA ASP A 485 17.76 -18.33 15.73
C ASP A 485 18.69 -18.07 16.94
N TYR A 486 18.25 -17.20 17.87
CA TYR A 486 19.02 -16.89 19.08
C TYR A 486 19.16 -18.10 20.00
N ARG A 487 20.21 -18.10 20.82
CA ARG A 487 20.42 -19.18 21.79
C ARG A 487 19.48 -19.00 23.00
N PRO A 488 18.98 -20.10 23.59
CA PRO A 488 18.21 -20.07 24.82
C PRO A 488 19.09 -19.66 26.01
N SER A 489 18.46 -19.16 27.07
CA SER A 489 19.09 -18.79 28.35
C SER A 489 20.21 -17.75 28.18
N LYS A 490 19.98 -16.74 27.35
CA LYS A 490 20.88 -15.59 27.15
C LYS A 490 20.33 -14.34 27.83
N GLU A 491 21.22 -13.60 28.46
CA GLU A 491 20.96 -12.27 29.02
C GLU A 491 22.00 -11.31 28.43
N CYS A 492 21.56 -10.27 27.73
CA CYS A 492 22.40 -9.33 27.01
C CYS A 492 22.01 -7.90 27.39
N VAL A 493 22.94 -7.13 27.95
CA VAL A 493 22.67 -5.77 28.45
C VAL A 493 23.58 -4.76 27.74
N TRP A 494 23.01 -3.90 26.91
CA TRP A 494 23.70 -2.83 26.20
C TRP A 494 23.49 -1.48 26.88
N ARG A 495 24.56 -0.69 26.99
CA ARG A 495 24.58 0.66 27.56
C ARG A 495 25.06 1.65 26.52
N ILE A 496 24.11 2.27 25.82
CA ILE A 496 24.36 3.18 24.70
C ILE A 496 24.55 4.59 25.25
N THR A 497 25.65 5.25 24.88
CA THR A 497 25.90 6.67 25.13
C THR A 497 26.33 7.35 23.83
N VAL A 498 25.59 8.36 23.40
CA VAL A 498 25.92 9.23 22.26
C VAL A 498 26.54 10.55 22.75
N SER A 499 27.01 11.40 21.83
CA SER A 499 27.52 12.75 22.14
C SER A 499 26.58 13.56 23.06
N GLU A 500 27.17 14.35 23.97
CA GLU A 500 26.41 15.19 24.89
C GLU A 500 25.60 16.27 24.12
N GLY A 501 24.39 16.57 24.61
CA GLY A 501 23.43 17.46 23.94
C GLY A 501 22.51 16.78 22.93
N PHE A 502 22.75 15.50 22.60
CA PHE A 502 21.88 14.68 21.76
C PHE A 502 21.09 13.66 22.58
N HIS A 503 20.11 13.03 21.94
CA HIS A 503 19.33 11.89 22.43
C HIS A 503 19.76 10.62 21.70
N VAL A 504 19.33 9.45 22.15
CA VAL A 504 19.47 8.19 21.42
C VAL A 504 18.16 7.91 20.68
N GLY A 505 18.22 7.90 19.35
CA GLY A 505 17.19 7.31 18.49
C GLY A 505 17.51 5.84 18.23
N LEU A 506 16.48 4.99 18.20
CA LEU A 506 16.57 3.55 17.97
C LEU A 506 15.48 3.11 16.96
N THR A 507 15.87 2.52 15.84
CA THR A 507 14.94 2.04 14.80
C THR A 507 15.08 0.54 14.55
N PHE A 508 13.96 -0.17 14.45
CA PHE A 508 13.98 -1.62 14.19
C PHE A 508 14.00 -1.93 12.69
N GLN A 509 14.95 -2.76 12.25
CA GLN A 509 15.00 -3.35 10.91
C GLN A 509 14.26 -4.69 10.83
N ALA A 510 14.40 -5.52 11.88
CA ALA A 510 13.75 -6.81 12.05
C ALA A 510 13.43 -7.03 13.54
N PHE A 511 12.33 -7.74 13.83
CA PHE A 511 11.93 -8.07 15.19
C PHE A 511 11.02 -9.32 15.20
N GLU A 512 11.58 -10.46 15.60
CA GLU A 512 10.92 -11.75 15.79
C GLU A 512 11.44 -12.40 17.07
N ILE A 513 10.77 -12.14 18.19
CA ILE A 513 11.01 -12.76 19.50
C ILE A 513 9.84 -13.71 19.80
N GLU A 514 9.95 -14.66 20.73
CA GLU A 514 8.79 -15.45 21.17
C GLU A 514 7.62 -14.52 21.57
N ARG A 515 6.39 -14.89 21.20
CA ARG A 515 5.18 -14.14 21.56
C ARG A 515 4.56 -14.70 22.84
N HIS A 516 4.50 -13.88 23.89
CA HIS A 516 3.67 -14.09 25.07
C HIS A 516 2.86 -12.81 25.37
N ASP A 517 1.61 -12.92 25.82
CA ASP A 517 0.72 -11.76 26.00
C ASP A 517 1.20 -10.75 27.07
N SER A 518 2.15 -11.16 27.91
CA SER A 518 2.87 -10.29 28.86
C SER A 518 4.40 -10.32 28.67
N CYS A 519 4.91 -10.88 27.57
CA CYS A 519 6.34 -11.05 27.28
C CYS A 519 7.16 -11.66 28.44
N ALA A 520 6.65 -12.73 29.06
CA ALA A 520 7.24 -13.33 30.27
C ALA A 520 8.27 -14.45 30.01
N TYR A 521 8.47 -14.82 28.74
CA TYR A 521 9.48 -15.77 28.29
C TYR A 521 10.65 -14.97 27.69
N ASP A 522 10.80 -14.94 26.36
CA ASP A 522 11.76 -14.08 25.68
C ASP A 522 11.24 -12.63 25.57
N TYR A 523 12.10 -11.64 25.80
CA TYR A 523 11.75 -10.22 25.67
C TYR A 523 12.94 -9.29 25.40
N LEU A 524 12.63 -8.12 24.82
CA LEU A 524 13.51 -6.96 24.71
C LEU A 524 12.96 -5.79 25.54
N GLU A 525 13.74 -5.36 26.53
CA GLU A 525 13.43 -4.28 27.46
C GLU A 525 14.29 -3.05 27.14
N ILE A 526 13.69 -1.86 27.13
CA ILE A 526 14.35 -0.60 26.76
C ILE A 526 14.04 0.47 27.82
N ARG A 527 15.08 1.13 28.34
CA ARG A 527 15.00 2.14 29.41
C ARG A 527 15.75 3.43 29.06
N ASP A 528 15.23 4.54 29.56
CA ASP A 528 15.75 5.89 29.37
C ASP A 528 16.83 6.22 30.42
N GLY A 529 18.06 5.78 30.18
CA GLY A 529 19.19 5.93 31.10
C GLY A 529 20.32 4.93 30.85
N LEU A 530 20.98 4.47 31.93
CA LEU A 530 22.09 3.47 31.85
C LEU A 530 21.94 2.31 32.85
N THR A 531 20.79 2.18 33.53
CA THR A 531 20.59 1.23 34.64
C THR A 531 19.20 0.60 34.64
N GLU A 532 19.02 -0.50 35.37
CA GLU A 532 17.75 -1.23 35.45
C GLU A 532 16.65 -0.43 36.18
N GLU A 533 17.00 0.58 36.98
CA GLU A 533 16.06 1.48 37.66
C GLU A 533 15.65 2.69 36.79
N SER A 534 16.28 2.86 35.61
CA SER A 534 15.95 3.94 34.66
C SER A 534 14.52 3.75 34.10
N THR A 535 13.83 4.83 33.69
CA THR A 535 12.41 4.74 33.32
C THR A 535 12.18 3.84 32.10
N LEU A 536 11.26 2.89 32.24
CA LEU A 536 10.91 1.93 31.19
C LEU A 536 10.23 2.65 30.02
N ILE A 537 10.80 2.50 28.82
CA ILE A 537 10.21 2.98 27.56
C ILE A 537 9.36 1.87 26.92
N GLY A 538 9.86 0.63 26.91
CA GLY A 538 9.17 -0.50 26.30
C GLY A 538 9.67 -1.85 26.79
N HIS A 539 8.78 -2.84 26.75
CA HIS A 539 9.04 -4.24 27.08
C HIS A 539 8.32 -5.08 26.00
N LEU A 540 9.09 -5.67 25.09
CA LEU A 540 8.67 -6.00 23.73
C LEU A 540 8.95 -7.48 23.42
N CYS A 541 8.01 -8.14 22.72
CA CYS A 541 8.17 -9.52 22.26
C CYS A 541 7.23 -9.82 21.08
N GLY A 542 7.34 -11.01 20.47
CA GLY A 542 6.55 -11.38 19.30
C GLY A 542 7.13 -10.90 17.95
N TYR A 543 6.24 -10.81 16.95
CA TYR A 543 6.59 -10.69 15.52
C TYR A 543 6.20 -9.34 14.86
N GLU A 544 5.59 -8.44 15.61
CA GLU A 544 5.19 -7.12 15.10
C GLU A 544 6.36 -6.16 15.31
N LYS A 545 6.78 -5.44 14.25
CA LYS A 545 7.89 -4.47 14.37
C LYS A 545 7.49 -3.39 15.39
N PRO A 546 8.27 -3.15 16.45
CA PRO A 546 8.03 -2.05 17.37
C PRO A 546 8.09 -0.69 16.66
N GLU A 547 7.37 0.30 17.21
CA GLU A 547 7.57 1.70 16.84
C GLU A 547 9.00 2.14 17.15
N ASP A 548 9.50 3.14 16.41
CA ASP A 548 10.86 3.62 16.56
C ASP A 548 10.99 4.53 17.80
N VAL A 549 12.06 4.36 18.58
CA VAL A 549 12.17 4.81 19.99
C VAL A 549 13.14 5.99 20.17
N LYS A 550 12.81 6.93 21.06
CA LYS A 550 13.65 8.09 21.46
C LYS A 550 13.83 8.13 22.98
N SER A 551 15.06 8.35 23.47
CA SER A 551 15.35 8.65 24.88
C SER A 551 15.20 10.15 25.21
N SER A 552 15.03 10.51 26.48
CA SER A 552 15.05 11.91 26.96
C SER A 552 16.45 12.41 27.34
N SER A 553 17.47 11.56 27.24
CA SER A 553 18.87 11.89 27.50
C SER A 553 19.83 11.30 26.46
N ASN A 554 21.12 11.65 26.51
CA ASN A 554 22.16 11.09 25.63
C ASN A 554 22.50 9.61 25.89
N ARG A 555 21.65 8.91 26.65
CA ARG A 555 21.87 7.58 27.20
C ARG A 555 20.63 6.72 27.02
N MET A 556 20.83 5.47 26.62
CA MET A 556 19.78 4.45 26.54
C MET A 556 20.33 3.12 27.03
N TRP A 557 19.51 2.40 27.80
CA TRP A 557 19.81 1.07 28.30
C TRP A 557 18.86 0.08 27.65
N MET A 558 19.38 -1.07 27.23
CA MET A 558 18.60 -2.10 26.55
C MET A 558 19.01 -3.48 27.04
N LYS A 559 18.04 -4.35 27.32
CA LYS A 559 18.24 -5.71 27.82
C LYS A 559 17.42 -6.71 27.02
N PHE A 560 18.10 -7.70 26.44
CA PHE A 560 17.46 -8.87 25.85
C PHE A 560 17.60 -10.06 26.80
N VAL A 561 16.52 -10.80 27.01
CA VAL A 561 16.49 -12.05 27.77
C VAL A 561 15.85 -13.14 26.91
N SER A 562 16.43 -14.34 26.94
CA SER A 562 15.80 -15.56 26.43
C SER A 562 15.68 -16.66 27.48
N ASP A 563 14.60 -17.43 27.37
CA ASP A 563 14.15 -18.56 28.17
C ASP A 563 14.88 -19.87 27.78
N GLY A 564 14.55 -21.01 28.40
CA GLY A 564 15.11 -22.32 28.06
C GLY A 564 14.63 -22.93 26.73
N SER A 565 13.75 -22.26 25.98
CA SER A 565 12.97 -22.86 24.89
C SER A 565 12.68 -21.88 23.72
N ILE A 566 11.77 -22.29 22.81
CA ILE A 566 11.13 -21.58 21.69
C ILE A 566 11.88 -20.34 21.14
N ASN A 567 13.06 -20.57 20.58
CA ASN A 567 13.87 -19.51 19.98
C ASN A 567 13.35 -19.04 18.60
N LYS A 568 13.82 -17.87 18.17
CA LYS A 568 13.47 -17.17 16.92
C LYS A 568 14.67 -16.43 16.34
N ALA A 569 14.55 -15.92 15.11
CA ALA A 569 15.60 -15.13 14.45
C ALA A 569 16.03 -13.89 15.26
N GLY A 570 15.13 -13.37 16.12
CA GLY A 570 15.42 -12.26 17.02
C GLY A 570 15.27 -10.89 16.35
N PHE A 571 16.13 -9.95 16.71
CA PHE A 571 15.99 -8.55 16.27
C PHE A 571 17.29 -7.98 15.71
N ALA A 572 17.12 -6.97 14.86
CA ALA A 572 18.19 -6.09 14.40
C ALA A 572 17.70 -4.64 14.48
N ALA A 573 18.38 -3.81 15.25
CA ALA A 573 18.03 -2.42 15.50
C ALA A 573 19.23 -1.49 15.25
N ASN A 574 18.99 -0.36 14.59
CA ASN A 574 19.97 0.71 14.43
C ASN A 574 19.80 1.72 15.56
N PHE A 575 20.90 2.18 16.15
CA PHE A 575 20.90 3.35 17.04
C PHE A 575 21.68 4.50 16.40
N PHE A 576 21.27 5.72 16.70
CA PHE A 576 21.92 6.94 16.24
C PHE A 576 21.69 8.10 17.21
N LYS A 577 22.53 9.13 17.12
CA LYS A 577 22.28 10.41 17.79
C LYS A 577 21.07 11.09 17.16
N GLU A 578 20.18 11.55 18.02
CA GLU A 578 18.89 12.13 17.70
C GLU A 578 18.85 13.55 18.27
N VAL A 579 18.43 14.53 17.47
CA VAL A 579 18.20 15.90 17.91
C VAL A 579 16.77 16.30 17.55
N ASP A 580 16.32 17.46 18.00
CA ASP A 580 15.13 18.11 17.47
C ASP A 580 15.61 19.35 16.71
N GLU A 581 15.84 19.22 15.41
CA GLU A 581 16.24 20.34 14.55
C GLU A 581 15.12 21.38 14.43
N CYS A 582 13.86 20.99 14.63
CA CYS A 582 12.74 21.93 14.67
C CYS A 582 12.73 22.81 15.93
N SER A 583 13.39 22.37 17.01
CA SER A 583 13.65 23.18 18.20
C SER A 583 14.85 24.14 18.06
N TRP A 584 15.54 24.18 16.91
CA TRP A 584 16.61 25.16 16.66
C TRP A 584 16.03 26.56 16.34
N PRO A 585 16.79 27.66 16.56
CA PRO A 585 16.29 29.03 16.36
C PRO A 585 15.87 29.40 14.93
N ASP A 586 16.25 28.58 13.95
CA ASP A 586 15.91 28.68 12.53
C ASP A 586 14.87 27.63 12.08
N HIS A 587 14.36 26.80 13.01
CA HIS A 587 13.49 25.65 12.74
C HIS A 587 14.03 24.72 11.64
N GLY A 588 15.33 24.40 11.67
CA GLY A 588 16.01 23.59 10.64
C GLY A 588 16.11 24.31 9.28
N GLY A 589 15.86 25.61 9.22
CA GLY A 589 15.79 26.39 7.98
C GLY A 589 14.51 26.17 7.17
N CYS A 590 13.45 25.63 7.77
CA CYS A 590 12.14 25.49 7.13
C CYS A 590 11.39 26.84 7.08
N GLU A 591 10.89 27.24 5.91
CA GLU A 591 10.25 28.55 5.73
C GLU A 591 8.94 28.72 6.52
N GLN A 592 8.13 27.66 6.64
CA GLN A 592 6.79 27.71 7.23
C GLN A 592 6.64 26.77 8.43
N ARG A 593 6.71 25.45 8.21
CA ARG A 593 6.55 24.45 9.26
C ARG A 593 7.74 23.49 9.23
N CYS A 594 8.34 23.24 10.39
CA CYS A 594 9.26 22.12 10.57
C CYS A 594 8.51 20.96 11.24
N MET A 595 8.74 19.73 10.79
CA MET A 595 8.22 18.51 11.41
C MET A 595 9.39 17.59 11.75
N ASN A 596 9.68 17.41 13.04
CA ASN A 596 10.73 16.48 13.46
C ASN A 596 10.30 15.05 13.15
N THR A 597 11.25 14.24 12.74
CA THR A 597 11.14 12.78 12.62
C THR A 597 12.27 12.15 13.45
N LEU A 598 12.41 10.82 13.45
CA LEU A 598 13.52 10.19 14.17
C LEU A 598 14.73 10.06 13.24
N GLY A 599 15.83 10.73 13.58
CA GLY A 599 17.09 10.78 12.83
C GLY A 599 17.14 11.82 11.72
N SER A 600 16.11 12.67 11.60
CA SER A 600 16.01 13.75 10.62
C SER A 600 14.78 14.63 10.89
N TYR A 601 14.60 15.70 10.13
CA TYR A 601 13.40 16.55 10.09
C TYR A 601 12.94 16.74 8.64
N LYS A 602 11.68 17.13 8.46
CA LYS A 602 11.16 17.53 7.15
C LYS A 602 10.43 18.85 7.25
N CYS A 603 10.67 19.72 6.27
CA CYS A 603 9.87 20.92 6.11
C CYS A 603 8.51 20.60 5.51
N ALA A 604 7.48 21.31 5.95
CA ALA A 604 6.13 21.24 5.42
C ALA A 604 5.58 22.66 5.24
N CYS A 605 4.72 22.83 4.24
CA CYS A 605 4.11 24.10 3.93
C CYS A 605 2.65 24.15 4.42
N ASP A 606 2.14 25.35 4.66
CA ASP A 606 0.72 25.54 4.95
C ASP A 606 -0.14 25.33 3.69
N PRO A 607 -1.39 24.85 3.82
CA PRO A 607 -2.27 24.61 2.68
C PRO A 607 -2.46 25.84 1.79
N GLY A 608 -2.14 25.70 0.51
CA GLY A 608 -1.97 26.82 -0.44
C GLY A 608 -0.52 27.01 -0.89
N TYR A 609 0.44 26.27 -0.32
CA TYR A 609 1.84 26.25 -0.71
C TYR A 609 2.33 24.81 -0.91
N GLU A 610 3.31 24.62 -1.79
CA GLU A 610 3.98 23.35 -2.05
C GLU A 610 5.49 23.47 -1.77
N LEU A 611 6.12 22.37 -1.36
CA LEU A 611 7.52 22.38 -0.97
C LEU A 611 8.39 22.44 -2.22
N ALA A 612 9.18 23.51 -2.35
CA ALA A 612 10.02 23.75 -3.52
C ALA A 612 11.14 22.70 -3.63
N ALA A 613 11.80 22.66 -4.79
CA ALA A 613 12.84 21.67 -5.13
C ALA A 613 14.05 21.61 -4.17
N ASN A 614 14.22 22.60 -3.28
CA ASN A 614 15.25 22.62 -2.23
C ASN A 614 14.83 21.94 -0.91
N LYS A 615 13.64 21.31 -0.85
CA LYS A 615 13.04 20.70 0.34
C LYS A 615 12.84 21.64 1.56
N LYS A 616 13.00 22.97 1.44
CA LYS A 616 12.96 23.91 2.58
C LYS A 616 12.06 25.14 2.42
N THR A 617 11.99 25.72 1.21
CA THR A 617 11.11 26.87 0.93
C THR A 617 9.77 26.43 0.36
N CYS A 618 8.76 27.28 0.48
CA CYS A 618 7.37 26.99 0.15
C CYS A 618 6.88 27.87 -1.01
N GLU A 619 6.80 27.31 -2.21
CA GLU A 619 6.30 28.04 -3.38
C GLU A 619 4.76 28.09 -3.39
N VAL A 620 4.18 29.14 -4.01
CA VAL A 620 2.72 29.35 -4.03
C VAL A 620 2.06 28.30 -4.89
N ALA A 621 1.31 27.40 -4.26
CA ALA A 621 0.60 26.32 -4.92
C ALA A 621 -0.86 26.70 -5.23
N CYS A 622 -1.49 25.86 -6.03
CA CYS A 622 -2.94 25.73 -6.03
C CYS A 622 -3.40 25.09 -4.70
N GLY A 623 -4.31 25.73 -3.98
CA GLY A 623 -4.83 25.19 -2.72
C GLY A 623 -5.36 26.29 -1.81
N GLY A 624 -5.50 25.97 -0.52
CA GLY A 624 -5.77 26.95 0.53
C GLY A 624 -6.67 26.47 1.66
N PHE A 625 -6.44 26.96 2.87
CA PHE A 625 -7.51 27.04 3.87
C PHE A 625 -8.54 28.08 3.46
N ILE A 626 -9.83 27.72 3.45
CA ILE A 626 -10.92 28.61 3.08
C ILE A 626 -11.96 28.65 4.19
N THR A 627 -12.00 29.76 4.93
CA THR A 627 -12.95 30.02 6.03
C THR A 627 -14.13 30.91 5.64
N LYS A 628 -14.23 31.27 4.34
CA LYS A 628 -15.37 32.02 3.80
C LYS A 628 -16.59 31.09 3.71
N LEU A 629 -17.78 31.63 3.98
CA LEU A 629 -19.03 30.87 3.82
C LEU A 629 -19.32 30.51 2.35
N ASN A 630 -18.82 31.28 1.38
CA ASN A 630 -18.97 30.98 -0.04
C ASN A 630 -17.74 31.40 -0.86
N GLY A 631 -17.64 30.90 -2.09
CA GLY A 631 -16.60 31.26 -3.03
C GLY A 631 -16.49 30.28 -4.20
N THR A 632 -15.36 30.35 -4.90
CA THR A 632 -15.05 29.49 -6.06
C THR A 632 -13.68 28.83 -5.86
N ILE A 633 -13.59 27.55 -6.22
CA ILE A 633 -12.36 26.76 -6.32
C ILE A 633 -12.15 26.47 -7.82
N SER A 634 -10.91 26.53 -8.30
CA SER A 634 -10.57 26.22 -9.68
C SER A 634 -9.20 25.56 -9.79
N SER A 635 -9.01 24.73 -10.81
CA SER A 635 -7.70 24.15 -11.14
C SER A 635 -6.63 25.23 -11.39
N PRO A 636 -5.34 24.93 -11.12
CA PRO A 636 -4.24 25.81 -11.51
C PRO A 636 -4.29 26.13 -13.01
N GLY A 637 -3.95 27.35 -13.39
CA GLY A 637 -3.95 27.80 -14.79
C GLY A 637 -5.31 28.20 -15.38
N TRP A 638 -6.43 27.88 -14.73
CA TRP A 638 -7.79 28.16 -15.23
C TRP A 638 -7.97 29.61 -15.70
N PRO A 639 -8.55 29.89 -16.89
CA PRO A 639 -9.26 28.97 -17.80
C PRO A 639 -8.36 28.30 -18.86
N LYS A 640 -7.03 28.34 -18.70
CA LYS A 640 -6.10 27.52 -19.51
C LYS A 640 -5.99 26.12 -18.90
N GLU A 641 -5.36 25.23 -19.66
CA GLU A 641 -5.03 23.88 -19.21
C GLU A 641 -4.15 23.89 -17.95
N TYR A 642 -4.35 22.91 -17.06
CA TYR A 642 -3.60 22.82 -15.80
C TYR A 642 -2.18 22.26 -16.00
N PRO A 643 -1.19 22.65 -15.17
CA PRO A 643 0.14 22.06 -15.23
C PRO A 643 0.16 20.58 -14.80
N THR A 644 1.10 19.83 -15.35
CA THR A 644 1.43 18.46 -14.94
C THR A 644 2.13 18.43 -13.57
N ASN A 645 2.09 17.28 -12.89
CA ASN A 645 2.69 17.01 -11.58
C ASN A 645 2.24 17.98 -10.46
N LYS A 646 1.00 18.45 -10.47
CA LYS A 646 0.49 19.34 -9.40
C LYS A 646 -0.44 18.61 -8.44
N ASN A 647 -0.31 18.95 -7.16
CA ASN A 647 -1.06 18.37 -6.04
C ASN A 647 -1.69 19.50 -5.23
N CYS A 648 -2.91 19.87 -5.61
CA CYS A 648 -3.62 21.01 -5.03
C CYS A 648 -4.55 20.55 -3.91
N VAL A 649 -4.47 21.16 -2.73
CA VAL A 649 -5.35 20.82 -1.59
C VAL A 649 -6.07 22.07 -1.08
N TRP A 650 -7.40 22.04 -1.14
CA TRP A 650 -8.28 23.03 -0.52
C TRP A 650 -8.95 22.42 0.71
N GLN A 651 -8.92 23.14 1.82
CA GLN A 651 -9.55 22.77 3.09
C GLN A 651 -10.57 23.84 3.46
N VAL A 652 -11.84 23.58 3.14
CA VAL A 652 -12.95 24.49 3.40
C VAL A 652 -13.47 24.21 4.81
N VAL A 653 -13.60 25.26 5.64
CA VAL A 653 -14.08 25.18 7.02
C VAL A 653 -15.13 26.26 7.25
N ALA A 654 -16.38 25.82 7.42
CA ALA A 654 -17.48 26.65 7.87
C ALA A 654 -17.57 26.67 9.40
N PRO A 655 -18.33 27.61 10.01
CA PRO A 655 -18.65 27.56 11.43
C PRO A 655 -19.39 26.26 11.81
N THR A 656 -19.37 25.89 13.08
CA THR A 656 -20.14 24.72 13.56
C THR A 656 -21.64 24.90 13.28
N GLN A 657 -22.34 23.78 13.05
CA GLN A 657 -23.73 23.68 12.55
C GLN A 657 -23.94 23.95 11.04
N TYR A 658 -22.92 24.41 10.31
CA TYR A 658 -22.99 24.50 8.84
C TYR A 658 -22.54 23.18 8.17
N ARG A 659 -22.96 22.97 6.93
CA ARG A 659 -22.43 22.00 5.96
C ARG A 659 -21.99 22.74 4.71
N ILE A 660 -20.98 22.23 4.01
CA ILE A 660 -20.43 22.81 2.79
C ILE A 660 -20.96 22.00 1.61
N SER A 661 -21.54 22.67 0.61
CA SER A 661 -21.91 22.08 -0.67
C SER A 661 -21.00 22.60 -1.79
N LEU A 662 -20.60 21.70 -2.68
CA LEU A 662 -19.71 21.97 -3.82
C LEU A 662 -20.44 21.66 -5.12
N GLN A 663 -20.50 22.62 -6.04
CA GLN A 663 -21.19 22.54 -7.32
C GLN A 663 -20.22 22.88 -8.46
N PHE A 664 -20.09 22.00 -9.44
CA PHE A 664 -19.23 22.22 -10.61
C PHE A 664 -19.92 23.08 -11.67
N GLU A 665 -19.19 24.06 -12.21
CA GLU A 665 -19.57 24.88 -13.37
C GLU A 665 -18.99 24.29 -14.66
N VAL A 666 -17.75 23.80 -14.59
CA VAL A 666 -17.05 23.06 -15.65
C VAL A 666 -16.15 22.00 -14.99
N PHE A 667 -16.02 20.83 -15.60
CA PHE A 667 -15.16 19.75 -15.15
C PHE A 667 -14.62 18.93 -16.33
N GLU A 668 -13.32 19.05 -16.62
CA GLU A 668 -12.59 18.31 -17.66
C GLU A 668 -11.17 17.95 -17.19
N LEU A 669 -10.97 16.70 -16.79
CA LEU A 669 -9.69 16.09 -16.41
C LEU A 669 -9.35 14.92 -17.33
N GLU A 670 -8.08 14.50 -17.39
CA GLU A 670 -7.76 13.17 -17.94
C GLU A 670 -8.35 12.08 -17.02
N GLY A 671 -8.74 10.93 -17.59
CA GLY A 671 -9.14 9.77 -16.80
C GLY A 671 -9.95 8.73 -17.58
N ASN A 672 -10.21 7.63 -16.88
CA ASN A 672 -11.20 6.60 -17.21
C ASN A 672 -11.94 6.22 -15.92
N ASP A 673 -12.83 5.23 -15.97
CA ASP A 673 -13.73 4.80 -14.89
C ASP A 673 -13.06 4.50 -13.51
N VAL A 674 -11.73 4.38 -13.46
CA VAL A 674 -10.94 4.08 -12.25
C VAL A 674 -10.18 5.32 -11.72
N CYS A 675 -10.16 6.44 -12.45
CA CYS A 675 -9.47 7.70 -12.10
C CYS A 675 -8.05 7.48 -11.57
N LYS A 676 -7.23 6.81 -12.39
CA LYS A 676 -5.85 6.42 -12.09
C LYS A 676 -4.80 7.49 -12.44
N TYR A 677 -5.07 8.28 -13.48
CA TYR A 677 -4.23 9.38 -13.97
C TYR A 677 -4.55 10.64 -13.16
N ASP A 678 -4.95 11.72 -13.80
CA ASP A 678 -5.48 12.91 -13.12
C ASP A 678 -6.80 12.60 -12.39
N PHE A 679 -7.02 13.24 -11.23
CA PHE A 679 -8.27 13.13 -10.50
C PHE A 679 -8.53 14.28 -9.51
N LEU A 680 -9.82 14.51 -9.24
CA LEU A 680 -10.32 15.30 -8.13
C LEU A 680 -10.94 14.38 -7.07
N GLU A 681 -10.54 14.51 -5.81
CA GLU A 681 -11.02 13.71 -4.69
C GLU A 681 -11.68 14.60 -3.62
N VAL A 682 -12.88 14.23 -3.15
CA VAL A 682 -13.67 15.07 -2.23
C VAL A 682 -14.06 14.30 -0.97
N ARG A 683 -13.74 14.85 0.20
CA ARG A 683 -13.90 14.20 1.52
C ARG A 683 -14.63 15.09 2.53
N SER A 684 -15.45 14.47 3.38
CA SER A 684 -16.25 15.10 4.47
C SER A 684 -15.45 15.46 5.73
N GLY A 685 -14.11 15.59 5.62
CA GLY A 685 -13.23 15.87 6.75
C GLY A 685 -11.90 16.49 6.33
N LEU A 686 -11.22 17.15 7.28
CA LEU A 686 -9.90 17.77 7.05
C LEU A 686 -8.73 16.78 6.95
N SER A 687 -8.85 15.59 7.55
CA SER A 687 -7.84 14.52 7.43
C SER A 687 -7.90 13.84 6.05
N PRO A 688 -6.78 13.37 5.47
CA PRO A 688 -6.80 12.46 4.33
C PRO A 688 -7.63 11.19 4.59
N ASP A 689 -7.70 10.70 5.84
CA ASP A 689 -8.44 9.47 6.19
C ASP A 689 -9.96 9.68 6.31
N ALA A 690 -10.44 10.91 6.16
CA ALA A 690 -11.85 11.24 6.28
C ALA A 690 -12.72 10.59 5.20
N ARG A 691 -14.02 10.43 5.51
CA ARG A 691 -15.01 9.80 4.63
C ARG A 691 -15.00 10.42 3.23
N LEU A 692 -14.62 9.58 2.26
CA LEU A 692 -14.65 9.85 0.83
C LEU A 692 -16.09 9.91 0.31
N HIS A 693 -16.40 10.95 -0.49
CA HIS A 693 -17.61 10.99 -1.31
C HIS A 693 -17.39 10.29 -2.65
N GLY A 694 -16.29 10.62 -3.32
CA GLY A 694 -15.90 10.04 -4.59
C GLY A 694 -14.57 10.59 -5.08
N ARG A 695 -14.04 9.93 -6.12
CA ARG A 695 -12.93 10.37 -6.94
C ARG A 695 -13.47 10.55 -8.36
N PHE A 696 -13.17 11.70 -8.97
CA PHE A 696 -13.79 12.16 -10.22
C PHE A 696 -12.69 12.50 -11.23
N CYS A 697 -12.94 12.18 -12.50
CA CYS A 697 -12.03 12.42 -13.62
C CYS A 697 -12.82 12.37 -14.95
N GLY A 698 -12.17 12.60 -16.09
CA GLY A 698 -12.87 12.67 -17.38
C GLY A 698 -13.66 13.96 -17.57
N SER A 699 -14.75 13.89 -18.34
CA SER A 699 -15.55 15.07 -18.77
C SER A 699 -17.01 15.06 -18.30
N GLU A 700 -17.40 14.12 -17.45
CA GLU A 700 -18.73 14.13 -16.82
C GLU A 700 -18.70 15.05 -15.59
N THR A 701 -19.62 16.01 -15.53
CA THR A 701 -19.71 16.96 -14.41
C THR A 701 -20.31 16.28 -13.18
N PRO A 702 -19.61 16.23 -12.03
CA PRO A 702 -20.16 15.61 -10.82
C PRO A 702 -21.41 16.34 -10.30
N GLU A 703 -22.34 15.58 -9.71
CA GLU A 703 -23.47 16.13 -8.96
C GLU A 703 -23.01 16.95 -7.74
N VAL A 704 -23.94 17.70 -7.12
CA VAL A 704 -23.63 18.57 -5.98
C VAL A 704 -23.22 17.75 -4.75
N ILE A 705 -21.99 17.95 -4.28
CA ILE A 705 -21.41 17.19 -3.16
C ILE A 705 -21.55 18.00 -1.87
N THR A 706 -22.31 17.49 -0.88
CA THR A 706 -22.48 18.12 0.43
C THR A 706 -21.73 17.38 1.54
N SER A 707 -20.95 18.09 2.34
CA SER A 707 -20.21 17.52 3.47
C SER A 707 -21.13 17.10 4.62
N GLN A 708 -20.76 16.02 5.32
CA GLN A 708 -21.47 15.55 6.51
C GLN A 708 -21.33 16.52 7.69
N SER A 709 -20.20 17.22 7.77
CA SER A 709 -19.79 18.14 8.84
C SER A 709 -19.57 19.58 8.32
N ASN A 710 -19.13 20.48 9.19
CA ASN A 710 -18.74 21.85 8.84
C ASN A 710 -17.38 21.98 8.15
N ASN A 711 -16.76 20.89 7.71
CA ASN A 711 -15.52 20.95 6.93
C ASN A 711 -15.52 19.96 5.75
N MET A 712 -14.77 20.34 4.71
CA MET A 712 -14.60 19.59 3.47
C MET A 712 -13.16 19.72 2.99
N ARG A 713 -12.57 18.62 2.51
CA ARG A 713 -11.27 18.60 1.84
C ARG A 713 -11.45 18.22 0.38
N VAL A 714 -10.87 19.02 -0.51
CA VAL A 714 -10.86 18.82 -1.96
C VAL A 714 -9.39 18.71 -2.38
N GLU A 715 -9.02 17.60 -3.01
CA GLU A 715 -7.65 17.31 -3.46
C GLU A 715 -7.65 17.07 -4.98
N PHE A 716 -6.93 17.88 -5.74
CA PHE A 716 -6.69 17.68 -7.17
C PHE A 716 -5.26 17.20 -7.39
N LYS A 717 -5.08 16.12 -8.16
CA LYS A 717 -3.78 15.64 -8.61
C LYS A 717 -3.72 15.54 -10.12
N SER A 718 -2.62 15.99 -10.70
CA SER A 718 -2.23 15.71 -12.08
C SER A 718 -0.92 14.91 -12.16
N ASP A 719 -0.80 14.02 -13.15
CA ASP A 719 0.43 13.25 -13.39
C ASP A 719 1.41 13.97 -14.34
N ASN A 720 2.43 13.28 -14.85
CA ASN A 720 3.47 13.90 -15.69
C ASN A 720 3.08 14.07 -17.17
N THR A 721 1.83 13.75 -17.54
CA THR A 721 1.31 13.75 -18.91
C THR A 721 -0.04 14.49 -19.06
N VAL A 722 -0.49 14.62 -20.31
CA VAL A 722 -1.82 15.04 -20.80
C VAL A 722 -2.65 15.98 -19.89
N SER A 723 -2.30 17.26 -19.88
CA SER A 723 -3.19 18.32 -19.35
C SER A 723 -4.55 18.39 -20.07
N LYS A 724 -5.59 18.81 -19.34
CA LYS A 724 -6.91 19.22 -19.85
C LYS A 724 -7.29 20.60 -19.33
N ARG A 725 -8.46 21.11 -19.73
CA ARG A 725 -8.98 22.45 -19.37
C ARG A 725 -9.22 22.62 -17.87
N GLY A 726 -9.37 21.53 -17.12
CA GLY A 726 -9.50 21.55 -15.67
C GLY A 726 -10.93 21.77 -15.19
N PHE A 727 -11.09 22.36 -14.02
CA PHE A 727 -12.39 22.52 -13.38
C PHE A 727 -12.56 23.88 -12.71
N ARG A 728 -13.83 24.27 -12.59
CA ARG A 728 -14.28 25.42 -11.80
C ARG A 728 -15.51 24.99 -11.02
N ALA A 729 -15.48 25.16 -9.70
CA ALA A 729 -16.56 24.78 -8.80
C ALA A 729 -16.87 25.91 -7.82
N HIS A 730 -18.15 26.20 -7.61
CA HIS A 730 -18.60 27.10 -6.56
C HIS A 730 -18.90 26.29 -5.31
N PHE A 731 -18.49 26.79 -4.16
CA PHE A 731 -18.84 26.21 -2.88
C PHE A 731 -19.65 27.21 -2.05
N PHE A 732 -20.57 26.69 -1.26
CA PHE A 732 -21.39 27.47 -0.34
C PHE A 732 -21.66 26.68 0.94
N SER A 733 -21.66 27.38 2.06
CA SER A 733 -21.85 26.84 3.40
C SER A 733 -23.26 27.20 3.87
N ASP A 734 -24.06 26.18 4.10
CA ASP A 734 -25.47 26.30 4.50
C ASP A 734 -25.65 25.74 5.90
N LYS A 735 -26.54 26.32 6.71
CA LYS A 735 -26.82 25.83 8.06
C LYS A 735 -28.04 24.94 8.01
N ASP A 736 -27.91 23.72 8.52
CA ASP A 736 -29.06 22.82 8.67
C ASP A 736 -29.82 23.21 9.95
N GLU A 737 -30.67 24.21 9.84
CA GLU A 737 -31.55 24.64 10.93
C GLU A 737 -32.58 23.56 11.30
N CYS A 738 -33.00 22.74 10.33
CA CYS A 738 -33.96 21.68 10.54
C CYS A 738 -33.42 20.53 11.40
N ALA A 739 -32.11 20.24 11.32
CA ALA A 739 -31.45 19.21 12.13
C ALA A 739 -31.48 19.46 13.65
N LYS A 740 -31.90 20.64 14.12
CA LYS A 740 -32.09 20.92 15.55
C LYS A 740 -33.51 21.42 15.82
N ASP A 741 -34.24 20.67 16.65
CA ASP A 741 -35.60 21.00 17.11
C ASP A 741 -36.60 21.25 15.96
N ASN A 742 -36.40 20.59 14.81
CA ASN A 742 -37.18 20.80 13.58
C ASN A 742 -37.22 22.28 13.15
N GLY A 743 -36.16 23.07 13.40
CA GLY A 743 -36.16 24.52 13.19
C GLY A 743 -37.21 25.29 14.01
N GLY A 744 -37.80 24.68 15.05
CA GLY A 744 -38.98 25.22 15.75
C GLY A 744 -40.27 25.14 14.93
N CYS A 745 -40.32 24.37 13.84
CA CYS A 745 -41.52 24.18 13.01
C CYS A 745 -42.49 23.18 13.66
N GLN A 746 -43.78 23.50 13.75
CA GLN A 746 -44.79 22.60 14.34
C GLN A 746 -44.99 21.28 13.53
N HIS A 747 -44.71 21.29 12.23
CA HIS A 747 -44.94 20.14 11.36
C HIS A 747 -43.69 19.63 10.64
N GLU A 748 -43.24 20.30 9.59
CA GLU A 748 -42.13 19.84 8.74
C GLU A 748 -41.19 21.02 8.50
N CYS A 749 -39.89 20.85 8.79
CA CYS A 749 -38.88 21.84 8.43
C CYS A 749 -38.24 21.49 7.10
N VAL A 750 -38.07 22.49 6.23
CA VAL A 750 -37.41 22.35 4.93
C VAL A 750 -36.18 23.26 4.92
N ASN A 751 -34.98 22.67 4.87
CA ASN A 751 -33.75 23.46 4.75
C ASN A 751 -33.62 24.03 3.34
N THR A 752 -33.10 25.25 3.24
CA THR A 752 -32.98 26.01 1.99
C THR A 752 -31.69 26.81 2.01
N PHE A 753 -31.16 27.22 0.86
CA PHE A 753 -29.83 27.85 0.83
C PHE A 753 -29.80 29.19 1.58
N GLY A 754 -29.18 29.18 2.77
CA GLY A 754 -29.04 30.31 3.70
C GLY A 754 -30.21 30.52 4.67
N SER A 755 -31.19 29.60 4.75
CA SER A 755 -32.34 29.71 5.66
C SER A 755 -33.14 28.40 5.74
N TYR A 756 -34.29 28.41 6.43
CA TYR A 756 -35.23 27.30 6.45
C TYR A 756 -36.67 27.78 6.39
N LEU A 757 -37.57 26.91 5.93
CA LEU A 757 -38.99 27.17 5.83
C LEU A 757 -39.78 26.07 6.52
N CYS A 758 -40.66 26.46 7.44
CA CYS A 758 -41.66 25.57 8.00
C CYS A 758 -42.77 25.29 6.97
N ARG A 759 -43.04 24.01 6.72
CA ARG A 759 -44.11 23.49 5.87
C ARG A 759 -45.16 22.82 6.76
N CYS A 760 -46.43 23.05 6.44
CA CYS A 760 -47.54 22.44 7.17
C CYS A 760 -48.08 21.20 6.43
N ARG A 761 -48.48 20.18 7.20
CA ARG A 761 -49.11 18.97 6.67
C ARG A 761 -50.47 19.30 6.02
N ASN A 762 -50.90 18.43 5.10
CA ASN A 762 -52.14 18.58 4.33
C ASN A 762 -53.37 18.85 5.23
N GLY A 763 -53.86 20.10 5.24
CA GLY A 763 -55.01 20.54 6.05
C GLY A 763 -54.74 21.82 6.85
N TYR A 764 -53.46 22.15 7.07
CA TYR A 764 -53.02 23.26 7.91
C TYR A 764 -52.29 24.32 7.08
N GLN A 765 -52.38 25.60 7.47
CA GLN A 765 -51.62 26.71 6.89
C GLN A 765 -50.61 27.25 7.91
N LEU A 766 -49.48 27.76 7.42
CA LEU A 766 -48.44 28.34 8.28
C LEU A 766 -48.95 29.65 8.89
N HIS A 767 -48.80 29.77 10.21
CA HIS A 767 -49.23 30.88 11.02
C HIS A 767 -48.33 32.12 10.80
N GLU A 768 -48.79 33.31 11.20
CA GLU A 768 -48.07 34.58 10.95
C GLU A 768 -46.70 34.67 11.63
N ASN A 769 -46.42 33.81 12.62
CA ASN A 769 -45.09 33.69 13.23
C ASN A 769 -44.10 32.84 12.43
N GLY A 770 -44.52 32.21 11.32
CA GLY A 770 -43.65 31.40 10.45
C GLY A 770 -43.31 30.01 10.98
N HIS A 771 -43.85 29.59 12.13
CA HIS A 771 -43.48 28.34 12.81
C HIS A 771 -44.67 27.41 13.07
N ASP A 772 -45.80 27.96 13.53
CA ASP A 772 -46.99 27.17 13.85
C ASP A 772 -47.84 26.86 12.62
N CYS A 773 -48.68 25.84 12.71
CA CYS A 773 -49.56 25.37 11.65
C CYS A 773 -51.01 25.36 12.13
N LYS A 774 -51.80 26.32 11.65
CA LYS A 774 -53.21 26.50 12.01
C LYS A 774 -54.13 25.76 11.03
N GLU A 775 -55.15 25.06 11.55
CA GLU A 775 -56.29 24.61 10.74
C GLU A 775 -57.10 25.81 10.28
N ASP A 776 -57.29 25.99 8.97
CA ASP A 776 -58.38 26.82 8.47
C ASP A 776 -58.72 26.58 6.98
N CYS A 777 -60.01 26.57 6.68
CA CYS A 777 -60.57 26.39 5.33
C CYS A 777 -61.38 27.63 4.94
N HIS A 778 -60.69 28.74 4.74
CA HIS A 778 -61.31 30.05 4.49
C HIS A 778 -60.81 30.75 3.21
N LEU A 779 -61.69 31.59 2.68
CA LEU A 779 -61.62 32.11 1.31
C LEU A 779 -61.19 33.59 1.34
N LEU A 780 -59.95 33.85 0.96
CA LEU A 780 -59.32 35.17 1.09
C LEU A 780 -59.92 36.22 0.13
N GLU A 781 -60.52 37.26 0.70
CA GLU A 781 -60.73 38.55 0.03
C GLU A 781 -59.58 39.51 0.33
N ASN A 782 -59.23 40.36 -0.63
CA ASN A 782 -58.33 41.49 -0.44
C ASN A 782 -59.05 42.77 -0.87
N LEU A 783 -59.51 43.55 0.10
CA LEU A 783 -60.04 44.90 -0.08
C LEU A 783 -59.29 45.87 0.84
N ARG A 784 -58.70 46.91 0.25
CA ARG A 784 -58.40 48.16 0.97
C ARG A 784 -59.38 49.23 0.50
N ASN A 785 -59.69 50.15 1.40
CA ASN A 785 -60.56 51.32 1.25
C ASN A 785 -62.08 51.04 1.20
N GLY A 786 -62.74 51.21 2.35
CA GLY A 786 -63.92 52.07 2.44
C GLY A 786 -65.32 51.45 2.28
N ASN A 787 -65.94 51.15 3.43
CA ASN A 787 -67.38 51.19 3.72
C ASN A 787 -68.38 50.30 2.93
N ILE A 788 -69.09 49.48 3.73
CA ILE A 788 -70.34 48.76 3.43
C ILE A 788 -70.17 47.51 2.53
N ALA A 789 -70.83 46.42 2.95
CA ALA A 789 -70.59 45.06 2.48
C ALA A 789 -71.55 44.61 1.37
N PRO A 790 -71.34 43.39 0.85
CA PRO A 790 -72.41 42.40 0.89
C PRO A 790 -72.02 41.15 1.69
N SER A 791 -72.97 40.60 2.46
CA SER A 791 -72.85 39.26 3.03
C SER A 791 -73.21 38.21 1.97
N LEU A 792 -72.58 37.03 2.03
CA LEU A 792 -72.92 35.89 1.18
C LEU A 792 -73.35 34.70 2.06
N THR A 793 -74.51 34.13 1.75
CA THR A 793 -75.05 32.94 2.43
C THR A 793 -74.41 31.64 1.91
N THR A 794 -74.69 30.53 2.58
CA THR A 794 -74.15 29.18 2.32
C THR A 794 -74.67 28.53 1.03
N ALA A 795 -74.34 29.11 -0.12
CA ALA A 795 -74.38 28.48 -1.43
C ALA A 795 -73.38 29.17 -2.40
N GLY A 796 -72.62 28.39 -3.17
CA GLY A 796 -71.49 28.88 -3.99
C GLY A 796 -71.85 29.63 -5.29
N GLN A 797 -72.70 30.67 -5.21
CA GLN A 797 -73.03 31.55 -6.34
C GLN A 797 -72.43 32.95 -6.16
N TRP A 798 -71.90 33.52 -7.25
CA TRP A 798 -71.33 34.88 -7.25
C TRP A 798 -72.28 35.84 -7.96
N ARG A 799 -72.67 36.96 -7.35
CA ARG A 799 -73.45 38.04 -7.99
C ARG A 799 -72.87 39.41 -7.61
N PRO A 800 -72.44 40.25 -8.57
CA PRO A 800 -72.19 41.66 -8.32
C PRO A 800 -73.51 42.41 -8.07
N LEU A 801 -73.52 43.34 -7.12
CA LEU A 801 -74.58 44.36 -7.03
C LEU A 801 -74.16 45.61 -7.82
N VAL A 802 -75.13 46.38 -8.31
CA VAL A 802 -74.94 47.52 -9.23
C VAL A 802 -73.87 48.50 -8.74
N LEU A 803 -72.84 48.71 -9.56
CA LEU A 803 -71.82 49.74 -9.35
C LEU A 803 -72.47 51.14 -9.32
N ARG A 804 -72.28 51.87 -8.22
CA ARG A 804 -72.66 53.28 -8.08
C ARG A 804 -71.62 54.08 -7.30
N THR A 805 -70.48 54.36 -7.94
CA THR A 805 -69.68 55.59 -7.76
C THR A 805 -68.52 55.62 -8.77
N ARG A 806 -68.00 56.82 -9.07
CA ARG A 806 -66.86 57.03 -9.98
C ARG A 806 -65.53 56.71 -9.29
N ASN A 807 -65.12 55.45 -9.26
CA ASN A 807 -63.77 55.01 -8.89
C ASN A 807 -63.36 53.82 -9.78
N LEU A 808 -62.09 53.75 -10.20
CA LEU A 808 -61.57 52.55 -10.87
C LEU A 808 -61.48 51.42 -9.84
N HIS A 809 -62.18 50.32 -10.10
CA HIS A 809 -62.17 49.14 -9.23
C HIS A 809 -61.35 48.02 -9.88
N ASN A 810 -60.14 47.80 -9.36
CA ASN A 810 -59.35 46.60 -9.64
C ASN A 810 -59.61 45.58 -8.52
N TRP A 811 -60.18 44.43 -8.86
CA TRP A 811 -60.43 43.37 -7.87
C TRP A 811 -59.72 42.06 -8.26
N LYS A 812 -59.27 41.32 -7.25
CA LYS A 812 -58.43 40.13 -7.36
C LYS A 812 -58.98 39.04 -6.43
N ARG A 813 -59.25 37.83 -6.94
CA ARG A 813 -59.65 36.68 -6.13
C ARG A 813 -58.80 35.44 -6.47
N ARG A 814 -58.39 34.69 -5.44
CA ARG A 814 -57.53 33.50 -5.53
C ARG A 814 -58.32 32.29 -5.03
N LEU A 815 -58.40 31.22 -5.82
CA LEU A 815 -59.00 29.95 -5.39
C LEU A 815 -57.92 28.96 -4.91
N LEU A 816 -58.20 28.29 -3.77
CA LEU A 816 -57.27 27.41 -3.06
C LEU A 816 -58.01 26.20 -2.46
N CYS A 817 -58.22 25.15 -3.26
CA CYS A 817 -58.78 23.86 -2.81
C CYS A 817 -58.11 22.71 -3.59
N LYS A 818 -58.20 21.45 -3.15
CA LYS A 818 -57.62 20.28 -3.89
C LYS A 818 -58.35 20.00 -5.23
N GLY A 819 -57.72 19.22 -6.11
CA GLY A 819 -58.23 18.88 -7.46
C GLY A 819 -58.06 20.00 -8.50
N ARG A 820 -57.96 19.63 -9.80
CA ARG A 820 -57.97 20.59 -10.93
C ARG A 820 -59.23 21.43 -10.93
N LYS A 821 -59.15 22.68 -11.43
CA LYS A 821 -60.29 23.61 -11.47
C LYS A 821 -60.89 23.71 -12.86
N ILE A 822 -62.22 23.72 -12.91
CA ILE A 822 -62.98 24.20 -14.06
C ILE A 822 -63.78 25.41 -13.61
N LEU A 823 -63.75 26.49 -14.39
CA LEU A 823 -64.48 27.73 -14.18
C LEU A 823 -65.47 27.93 -15.34
N THR A 824 -66.77 27.88 -15.03
CA THR A 824 -67.87 28.00 -16.00
C THR A 824 -68.60 29.31 -15.79
N PHE A 825 -69.01 30.02 -16.86
CA PHE A 825 -69.75 31.28 -16.77
C PHE A 825 -71.25 31.05 -17.01
N ASN A 826 -72.10 31.60 -16.13
CA ASN A 826 -73.56 31.53 -16.21
C ASN A 826 -74.17 32.81 -16.80
N GLU A 827 -73.63 33.98 -16.42
CA GLU A 827 -74.02 35.30 -16.90
C GLU A 827 -72.74 36.08 -17.24
N PHE A 828 -72.70 36.81 -18.35
CA PHE A 828 -71.53 37.61 -18.75
C PHE A 828 -71.93 38.80 -19.62
N GLU A 829 -71.99 39.99 -19.02
CA GLU A 829 -72.21 41.28 -19.68
C GLU A 829 -71.19 42.31 -19.16
N ILE A 830 -70.09 42.46 -19.90
CA ILE A 830 -69.02 43.44 -19.66
C ILE A 830 -69.00 44.44 -20.83
N GLU A 831 -68.34 45.60 -20.71
CA GLU A 831 -68.17 46.52 -21.85
C GLU A 831 -67.47 45.80 -23.03
N GLN A 832 -67.89 46.12 -24.26
CA GLN A 832 -67.42 45.40 -25.46
C GLN A 832 -66.42 46.26 -26.24
N HIS A 833 -65.15 45.84 -26.24
CA HIS A 833 -64.09 46.42 -27.05
C HIS A 833 -63.45 45.34 -27.94
N GLN A 834 -62.99 45.71 -29.14
CA GLN A 834 -62.46 44.76 -30.13
C GLN A 834 -61.20 44.01 -29.65
N GLU A 835 -60.46 44.60 -28.70
CA GLU A 835 -59.28 44.00 -28.05
C GLU A 835 -59.41 43.90 -26.51
N CYS A 836 -60.61 44.07 -25.95
CA CYS A 836 -60.82 44.09 -24.48
C CYS A 836 -59.85 45.03 -23.72
N ALA A 837 -59.86 46.32 -24.10
CA ALA A 837 -58.96 47.34 -23.56
C ALA A 837 -59.57 48.18 -22.42
N TYR A 838 -60.91 48.31 -22.38
CA TYR A 838 -61.69 48.90 -21.28
C TYR A 838 -62.00 47.81 -20.24
N ASP A 839 -63.20 47.76 -19.66
CA ASP A 839 -63.59 46.72 -18.70
C ASP A 839 -63.34 45.30 -19.25
N HIS A 840 -62.57 44.49 -18.51
CA HIS A 840 -62.24 43.11 -18.90
C HIS A 840 -61.82 42.22 -17.71
N LEU A 841 -62.05 40.92 -17.86
CA LEU A 841 -61.64 39.88 -16.91
C LEU A 841 -60.43 39.12 -17.45
N GLU A 842 -59.37 39.01 -16.65
CA GLU A 842 -58.22 38.12 -16.89
C GLU A 842 -58.27 36.92 -15.95
N VAL A 843 -57.99 35.72 -16.47
CA VAL A 843 -57.90 34.46 -15.72
C VAL A 843 -56.51 33.85 -15.93
N TYR A 844 -55.88 33.40 -14.85
CA TYR A 844 -54.49 32.91 -14.82
C TYR A 844 -54.39 31.51 -14.20
N ASP A 845 -53.52 30.66 -14.78
CA ASP A 845 -53.28 29.26 -14.35
C ASP A 845 -52.31 29.18 -13.16
N GLY A 846 -52.71 29.74 -12.03
CA GLY A 846 -51.86 29.76 -10.85
C GLY A 846 -52.38 30.62 -9.70
N PRO A 847 -51.50 31.00 -8.75
CA PRO A 847 -51.89 31.75 -7.57
C PRO A 847 -52.04 33.26 -7.80
N ASP A 848 -51.48 33.86 -8.85
CA ASP A 848 -51.46 35.31 -9.06
C ASP A 848 -51.24 35.69 -10.53
N SER A 849 -51.13 37.00 -10.79
CA SER A 849 -50.97 37.60 -12.12
C SER A 849 -49.57 37.48 -12.73
N LEU A 850 -48.66 36.66 -12.17
CA LEU A 850 -47.39 36.29 -12.81
C LEU A 850 -47.47 34.88 -13.46
N ALA A 851 -48.53 34.12 -13.18
CA ALA A 851 -48.80 32.84 -13.83
C ALA A 851 -49.24 33.03 -15.30
N PRO A 852 -49.27 31.97 -16.13
CA PRO A 852 -49.76 32.06 -17.51
C PRO A 852 -51.24 32.50 -17.58
N ILE A 853 -51.57 33.38 -18.52
CA ILE A 853 -52.95 33.81 -18.79
C ILE A 853 -53.69 32.69 -19.55
N LEU A 854 -54.78 32.19 -18.98
CA LEU A 854 -55.70 31.25 -19.63
C LEU A 854 -56.69 31.96 -20.56
N GLY A 855 -56.98 33.23 -20.30
CA GLY A 855 -57.78 34.06 -21.20
C GLY A 855 -58.06 35.47 -20.67
N ARG A 856 -58.37 36.38 -21.61
CA ARG A 856 -58.91 37.72 -21.35
C ARG A 856 -60.28 37.82 -22.01
N PHE A 857 -61.28 38.30 -21.27
CA PHE A 857 -62.69 38.25 -21.68
C PHE A 857 -63.40 39.60 -21.45
N CYS A 858 -64.22 40.04 -22.42
CA CYS A 858 -65.06 41.24 -22.34
C CYS A 858 -66.29 41.11 -23.27
N GLY A 859 -67.17 42.11 -23.26
CA GLY A 859 -68.43 42.09 -24.01
C GLY A 859 -69.52 41.19 -23.42
N SER A 860 -70.50 40.83 -24.24
CA SER A 860 -71.72 40.09 -23.83
C SER A 860 -71.82 38.65 -24.34
N LYS A 861 -70.73 38.07 -24.88
CA LYS A 861 -70.68 36.62 -25.17
C LYS A 861 -70.19 35.91 -23.91
N ILE A 862 -70.94 34.93 -23.43
CA ILE A 862 -70.51 34.04 -22.34
C ILE A 862 -69.25 33.27 -22.80
N PRO A 863 -68.13 33.30 -22.04
CA PRO A 863 -66.94 32.53 -22.35
C PRO A 863 -67.13 31.03 -22.15
N ASP A 864 -66.43 30.25 -22.97
CA ASP A 864 -66.35 28.79 -22.85
C ASP A 864 -65.61 28.39 -21.54
N PRO A 865 -65.87 27.20 -20.94
CA PRO A 865 -65.35 26.85 -19.62
C PRO A 865 -63.82 26.81 -19.55
N VAL A 866 -63.23 27.51 -18.57
CA VAL A 866 -61.79 27.67 -18.42
C VAL A 866 -61.25 26.61 -17.45
N VAL A 867 -60.32 25.78 -17.91
CA VAL A 867 -59.71 24.68 -17.14
C VAL A 867 -58.29 25.05 -16.70
N ALA A 868 -57.99 24.89 -15.41
CA ALA A 868 -56.65 25.04 -14.85
C ALA A 868 -55.85 23.73 -14.97
N SER A 869 -54.54 23.81 -15.25
CA SER A 869 -53.67 22.63 -15.24
C SER A 869 -53.46 22.08 -13.82
N GLY A 870 -53.51 22.97 -12.83
CA GLY A 870 -53.30 22.69 -11.41
C GLY A 870 -54.51 22.99 -10.50
N SER A 871 -54.26 23.02 -9.19
CA SER A 871 -55.26 23.21 -8.13
C SER A 871 -55.50 24.69 -7.74
N ARG A 872 -54.89 25.63 -8.46
CA ARG A 872 -54.91 27.07 -8.17
C ARG A 872 -55.30 27.83 -9.44
N LEU A 873 -56.24 28.77 -9.30
CA LEU A 873 -56.68 29.64 -10.37
C LEU A 873 -56.87 31.04 -9.78
N PHE A 874 -56.41 32.06 -10.51
CA PHE A 874 -56.44 33.45 -10.09
C PHE A 874 -57.23 34.29 -11.09
N LEU A 875 -58.15 35.12 -10.60
CA LEU A 875 -58.96 36.02 -11.42
C LEU A 875 -58.64 37.47 -11.08
N ARG A 876 -58.58 38.30 -12.11
CA ARG A 876 -58.47 39.76 -11.97
C ARG A 876 -59.43 40.47 -12.91
N PHE A 877 -60.35 41.25 -12.34
CA PHE A 877 -61.23 42.11 -13.11
C PHE A 877 -60.71 43.56 -13.06
N TYR A 878 -60.67 44.19 -14.23
CA TYR A 878 -60.35 45.60 -14.43
C TYR A 878 -61.62 46.31 -14.88
N SER A 879 -61.93 47.44 -14.28
CA SER A 879 -63.02 48.33 -14.69
C SER A 879 -62.55 49.78 -14.63
N ASP A 880 -62.85 50.55 -15.68
CA ASP A 880 -62.51 51.96 -15.77
C ASP A 880 -63.69 52.88 -15.34
N ALA A 881 -63.75 54.12 -15.81
CA ALA A 881 -64.78 55.09 -15.44
C ALA A 881 -65.97 55.14 -16.43
N SER A 882 -66.00 54.23 -17.42
CA SER A 882 -66.88 54.27 -18.60
C SER A 882 -68.16 53.44 -18.48
N VAL A 883 -68.51 52.58 -19.47
CA VAL A 883 -69.89 52.10 -19.67
C VAL A 883 -70.18 50.84 -18.88
N GLN A 884 -70.53 51.04 -17.61
CA GLN A 884 -70.89 49.98 -16.66
C GLN A 884 -72.02 49.08 -17.19
N ARG A 885 -71.75 47.77 -17.20
CA ARG A 885 -72.68 46.68 -17.54
C ARG A 885 -72.98 45.82 -16.30
N LYS A 886 -73.72 44.72 -16.44
CA LYS A 886 -74.15 43.88 -15.30
C LYS A 886 -72.99 43.10 -14.63
N GLY A 887 -71.85 42.96 -15.30
CA GLY A 887 -70.72 42.16 -14.84
C GLY A 887 -70.88 40.69 -15.23
N PHE A 888 -70.36 39.78 -14.40
CA PHE A 888 -70.37 38.34 -14.68
C PHE A 888 -70.70 37.50 -13.45
N GLN A 889 -71.29 36.34 -13.68
CA GLN A 889 -71.41 35.23 -12.73
C GLN A 889 -70.66 34.02 -13.30
N ALA A 890 -69.69 33.52 -12.55
CA ALA A 890 -69.07 32.22 -12.78
C ALA A 890 -69.53 31.19 -11.74
N VAL A 891 -69.12 29.93 -11.90
CA VAL A 891 -69.17 28.85 -10.90
C VAL A 891 -67.88 28.03 -11.07
N HIS A 892 -67.40 27.38 -10.01
CA HIS A 892 -66.21 26.54 -10.06
C HIS A 892 -66.53 25.10 -9.61
N SER A 893 -65.80 24.13 -10.17
CA SER A 893 -65.90 22.71 -9.78
C SER A 893 -64.52 22.06 -9.70
N THR A 894 -64.50 20.83 -9.15
CA THR A 894 -63.30 20.02 -8.91
C THR A 894 -63.55 18.57 -9.25
N VAL A 895 -62.58 17.93 -9.92
CA VAL A 895 -62.58 16.48 -10.17
C VAL A 895 -61.64 15.80 -9.18
N GLU A 896 -62.11 14.75 -8.51
CA GLU A 896 -61.29 13.86 -7.68
C GLU A 896 -60.96 12.57 -8.45
N THR A 897 -59.73 12.07 -8.27
CA THR A 897 -59.32 10.72 -8.67
C THR A 897 -58.91 9.96 -7.41
N LYS A 898 -59.35 8.72 -7.23
CA LYS A 898 -59.11 7.93 -6.00
C LYS A 898 -58.25 6.71 -6.31
N GLU A 899 -57.52 6.22 -5.31
CA GLU A 899 -56.62 5.08 -5.45
C GLU A 899 -57.04 3.92 -4.53
N LEU A 900 -56.66 2.71 -4.93
CA LEU A 900 -56.98 1.41 -4.36
C LEU A 900 -55.68 0.59 -4.28
N TYR A 901 -55.49 -0.14 -3.19
CA TYR A 901 -54.30 -0.95 -2.93
C TYR A 901 -54.71 -2.36 -2.53
N SER A 902 -53.99 -3.36 -3.02
CA SER A 902 -54.24 -4.79 -2.76
C SER A 902 -54.24 -5.17 -1.27
N HIS A 903 -53.41 -4.51 -0.44
CA HIS A 903 -53.30 -4.78 0.99
C HIS A 903 -52.75 -3.56 1.75
N ALA A 904 -52.92 -3.53 3.08
CA ALA A 904 -52.61 -2.36 3.92
C ALA A 904 -51.12 -2.05 4.14
N GLN A 905 -50.20 -2.93 3.70
CA GLN A 905 -48.74 -2.75 3.79
C GLN A 905 -48.09 -2.61 2.39
N PHE A 906 -48.90 -2.31 1.37
CA PHE A 906 -48.45 -2.20 -0.01
C PHE A 906 -47.37 -1.12 -0.17
N GLY A 907 -46.27 -1.50 -0.82
CA GLY A 907 -45.05 -0.69 -0.91
C GLY A 907 -43.95 -1.25 -0.02
N ASP A 908 -44.17 -1.30 1.29
CA ASP A 908 -43.18 -1.78 2.27
C ASP A 908 -43.01 -3.31 2.17
N ASN A 909 -44.10 -4.07 2.33
CA ASN A 909 -44.09 -5.54 2.36
C ASN A 909 -44.73 -6.15 1.10
N ASN A 910 -44.83 -7.47 1.08
CA ASN A 910 -45.61 -8.26 0.13
C ASN A 910 -46.99 -8.57 0.75
N TYR A 911 -47.98 -8.94 -0.07
CA TYR A 911 -49.32 -9.21 0.45
C TYR A 911 -49.39 -10.44 1.36
N PRO A 912 -50.33 -10.52 2.31
CA PRO A 912 -50.50 -11.70 3.15
C PRO A 912 -51.07 -12.90 2.37
N SER A 913 -50.64 -14.09 2.77
CA SER A 913 -51.19 -15.38 2.34
C SER A 913 -52.56 -15.69 2.96
N GLN A 914 -53.32 -16.58 2.32
CA GLN A 914 -54.71 -16.95 2.63
C GLN A 914 -55.67 -15.74 2.78
N ALA A 915 -55.36 -14.63 2.10
CA ALA A 915 -56.14 -13.41 2.17
C ALA A 915 -57.27 -13.40 1.14
N ARG A 916 -58.45 -12.94 1.56
CA ARG A 916 -59.57 -12.67 0.66
C ARG A 916 -60.10 -11.27 0.94
N CYS A 917 -59.94 -10.39 -0.04
CA CYS A 917 -60.35 -9.00 0.05
C CYS A 917 -61.35 -8.69 -1.07
N ASP A 918 -62.57 -8.30 -0.66
CA ASP A 918 -63.66 -7.91 -1.55
C ASP A 918 -63.90 -6.40 -1.40
N TRP A 919 -63.83 -5.64 -2.49
CA TRP A 919 -64.17 -4.22 -2.56
C TRP A 919 -65.32 -4.00 -3.55
N VAL A 920 -66.20 -3.04 -3.28
CA VAL A 920 -67.24 -2.60 -4.23
C VAL A 920 -67.08 -1.10 -4.43
N ILE A 921 -66.82 -0.69 -5.67
CA ILE A 921 -66.76 0.72 -6.08
C ILE A 921 -68.11 1.06 -6.70
N VAL A 922 -68.72 2.16 -6.28
CA VAL A 922 -70.04 2.62 -6.76
C VAL A 922 -69.90 4.07 -7.24
N ALA A 923 -70.38 4.33 -8.45
CA ALA A 923 -70.45 5.65 -9.07
C ALA A 923 -71.82 6.32 -8.83
N GLU A 924 -71.99 7.56 -9.28
CA GLU A 924 -73.28 8.25 -9.24
C GLU A 924 -74.15 7.85 -10.45
N ASP A 925 -75.48 7.86 -10.28
CA ASP A 925 -76.46 7.50 -11.31
C ASP A 925 -76.14 8.14 -12.69
N GLY A 926 -75.84 7.30 -13.68
CA GLY A 926 -75.48 7.73 -15.03
C GLY A 926 -73.98 7.74 -15.36
N TYR A 927 -73.14 7.28 -14.43
CA TYR A 927 -71.71 7.06 -14.62
C TYR A 927 -71.35 5.60 -14.31
N GLY A 928 -70.38 5.05 -15.04
CA GLY A 928 -69.74 3.78 -14.75
C GLY A 928 -68.37 3.97 -14.08
N VAL A 929 -67.76 2.85 -13.67
CA VAL A 929 -66.44 2.83 -13.02
C VAL A 929 -65.35 2.44 -14.03
N GLU A 930 -64.32 3.26 -14.12
CA GLU A 930 -63.06 2.99 -14.82
C GLU A 930 -61.97 2.66 -13.77
N LEU A 931 -61.15 1.64 -14.04
CA LEU A 931 -60.07 1.18 -13.16
C LEU A 931 -58.76 1.02 -13.94
N ILE A 932 -57.75 1.79 -13.53
CA ILE A 932 -56.45 1.94 -14.21
C ILE A 932 -55.34 1.49 -13.27
N PHE A 933 -54.61 0.42 -13.64
CA PHE A 933 -53.51 -0.09 -12.81
C PHE A 933 -52.25 0.78 -12.97
N ARG A 934 -51.61 1.13 -11.84
CA ARG A 934 -50.26 1.72 -11.82
C ARG A 934 -49.17 0.66 -11.68
N SER A 935 -49.48 -0.42 -10.96
CA SER A 935 -48.62 -1.58 -10.78
C SER A 935 -49.50 -2.80 -10.49
N PHE A 936 -49.09 -3.96 -10.99
CA PHE A 936 -49.76 -5.23 -10.78
C PHE A 936 -48.71 -6.36 -10.80
N GLU A 937 -48.44 -6.90 -9.62
CA GLU A 937 -47.48 -7.99 -9.37
C GLU A 937 -48.14 -9.03 -8.47
N VAL A 938 -48.89 -9.95 -9.07
CA VAL A 938 -49.51 -11.12 -8.42
C VAL A 938 -48.75 -12.37 -8.85
N GLU A 939 -48.84 -13.49 -8.13
CA GLU A 939 -48.25 -14.76 -8.58
C GLU A 939 -48.66 -15.09 -10.03
N GLU A 940 -47.78 -15.77 -10.78
CA GLU A 940 -47.97 -16.02 -12.22
C GLU A 940 -48.20 -17.51 -12.47
N GLU A 941 -49.40 -17.84 -12.92
CA GLU A 941 -49.88 -19.20 -13.15
C GLU A 941 -50.72 -19.22 -14.43
N ALA A 942 -50.71 -20.32 -15.19
CA ALA A 942 -51.29 -20.39 -16.54
C ALA A 942 -52.82 -20.29 -16.57
N ASP A 943 -53.52 -20.79 -15.54
CA ASP A 943 -54.98 -20.72 -15.40
C ASP A 943 -55.43 -19.70 -14.33
N CYS A 944 -54.49 -18.95 -13.73
CA CYS A 944 -54.69 -18.11 -12.53
C CYS A 944 -55.40 -18.84 -11.39
N GLY A 945 -54.88 -20.01 -11.02
CA GLY A 945 -55.42 -20.88 -9.96
C GLY A 945 -55.06 -20.50 -8.52
N TYR A 946 -53.85 -19.99 -8.28
CA TYR A 946 -53.28 -19.66 -6.96
C TYR A 946 -53.71 -18.27 -6.48
N ASP A 947 -52.81 -17.27 -6.51
CA ASP A 947 -53.15 -15.87 -6.26
C ASP A 947 -53.80 -15.22 -7.51
N TYR A 948 -54.91 -14.50 -7.33
CA TYR A 948 -55.58 -13.80 -8.43
C TYR A 948 -56.49 -12.65 -7.99
N MET A 949 -56.72 -11.71 -8.92
CA MET A 949 -57.73 -10.66 -8.83
C MET A 949 -58.86 -10.92 -9.84
N GLU A 950 -60.11 -10.82 -9.41
CA GLU A 950 -61.30 -10.87 -10.27
C GLU A 950 -62.04 -9.53 -10.24
N ALA A 951 -62.63 -9.16 -11.37
CA ALA A 951 -63.50 -7.99 -11.51
C ALA A 951 -64.90 -8.42 -11.98
N PHE A 952 -65.95 -7.86 -11.38
CA PHE A 952 -67.36 -8.14 -11.70
C PHE A 952 -68.13 -6.82 -11.91
N ASP A 953 -68.92 -6.74 -12.97
CA ASP A 953 -69.70 -5.56 -13.37
C ASP A 953 -71.01 -5.45 -12.58
N GLY A 954 -70.88 -5.19 -11.29
CA GLY A 954 -71.99 -4.97 -10.37
C GLY A 954 -71.59 -4.96 -8.90
N TYR A 955 -72.59 -4.93 -8.02
CA TYR A 955 -72.45 -4.85 -6.56
C TYR A 955 -71.93 -6.12 -5.87
N ASP A 956 -72.05 -7.29 -6.50
CA ASP A 956 -71.59 -8.57 -5.93
C ASP A 956 -71.05 -9.54 -7.01
N SER A 957 -70.49 -10.67 -6.57
CA SER A 957 -69.92 -11.67 -7.47
C SER A 957 -70.95 -12.64 -8.08
N THR A 958 -72.23 -12.26 -8.13
CA THR A 958 -73.23 -12.87 -9.02
C THR A 958 -73.38 -12.07 -10.33
N ALA A 959 -72.87 -10.84 -10.36
CA ALA A 959 -72.80 -10.00 -11.55
C ALA A 959 -71.81 -10.55 -12.60
N PRO A 960 -71.86 -10.07 -13.87
CA PRO A 960 -70.97 -10.55 -14.93
C PRO A 960 -69.49 -10.36 -14.60
N ARG A 961 -68.71 -11.43 -14.57
CA ARG A 961 -67.24 -11.36 -14.36
C ARG A 961 -66.58 -10.79 -15.61
N LEU A 962 -65.96 -9.61 -15.48
CA LEU A 962 -65.20 -8.93 -16.53
C LEU A 962 -63.87 -9.63 -16.81
N GLY A 963 -63.24 -10.21 -15.78
CA GLY A 963 -62.01 -10.99 -15.94
C GLY A 963 -61.49 -11.60 -14.63
N ARG A 964 -60.47 -12.44 -14.78
CA ARG A 964 -59.56 -12.90 -13.72
C ARG A 964 -58.14 -12.61 -14.19
N PHE A 965 -57.31 -12.09 -13.29
CA PHE A 965 -55.97 -11.57 -13.60
C PHE A 965 -54.97 -12.03 -12.54
N CYS A 966 -53.80 -12.45 -13.00
CA CYS A 966 -52.65 -12.82 -12.19
C CYS A 966 -51.36 -12.47 -12.97
N GLY A 967 -50.18 -12.72 -12.40
CA GLY A 967 -48.90 -12.41 -13.02
C GLY A 967 -48.41 -10.97 -12.86
N SER A 968 -47.43 -10.61 -13.69
CA SER A 968 -46.60 -9.40 -13.52
C SER A 968 -46.59 -8.55 -14.80
N GLY A 969 -47.31 -7.43 -14.83
CA GLY A 969 -47.32 -6.54 -16.01
C GLY A 969 -48.43 -5.48 -16.04
N PRO A 970 -48.43 -4.57 -17.03
CA PRO A 970 -49.50 -3.61 -17.22
C PRO A 970 -50.76 -4.30 -17.76
N LEU A 971 -51.82 -4.35 -16.95
CA LEU A 971 -53.14 -4.80 -17.37
C LEU A 971 -53.86 -3.70 -18.19
N GLU A 972 -54.74 -4.12 -19.09
CA GLU A 972 -55.67 -3.21 -19.78
C GLU A 972 -56.65 -2.55 -18.79
N GLU A 973 -57.12 -1.34 -19.10
CA GLU A 973 -57.99 -0.55 -18.24
C GLU A 973 -59.40 -1.17 -18.18
N ILE A 974 -59.91 -1.42 -16.96
CA ILE A 974 -61.16 -2.16 -16.75
C ILE A 974 -62.33 -1.17 -16.64
N TYR A 975 -63.37 -1.39 -17.44
CA TYR A 975 -64.58 -0.57 -17.49
C TYR A 975 -65.81 -1.37 -17.06
N SER A 976 -66.55 -0.82 -16.09
CA SER A 976 -67.91 -1.24 -15.75
C SER A 976 -68.92 -0.62 -16.72
N ALA A 977 -69.87 -1.42 -17.20
CA ALA A 977 -71.04 -0.94 -17.95
C ALA A 977 -72.26 -0.68 -17.05
N GLY A 978 -72.20 -1.12 -15.79
CA GLY A 978 -73.10 -0.70 -14.71
C GLY A 978 -72.65 0.58 -13.99
N ASP A 979 -73.31 0.86 -12.88
CA ASP A 979 -72.97 1.92 -11.90
C ASP A 979 -71.91 1.48 -10.88
N SER A 980 -71.50 0.22 -10.92
CA SER A 980 -70.82 -0.46 -9.82
C SER A 980 -69.84 -1.54 -10.32
N LEU A 981 -68.70 -1.63 -9.66
CA LEU A 981 -67.61 -2.57 -9.96
C LEU A 981 -67.15 -3.25 -8.68
N MET A 982 -67.37 -4.56 -8.57
CA MET A 982 -66.80 -5.38 -7.51
C MET A 982 -65.43 -5.90 -7.93
N ILE A 983 -64.45 -5.77 -7.02
CA ILE A 983 -63.10 -6.34 -7.14
C ILE A 983 -62.93 -7.37 -6.02
N ARG A 984 -62.44 -8.56 -6.36
CA ARG A 984 -62.05 -9.60 -5.40
C ARG A 984 -60.59 -9.94 -5.60
N PHE A 985 -59.78 -9.82 -4.55
CA PHE A 985 -58.42 -10.37 -4.52
C PHE A 985 -58.40 -11.60 -3.60
N HIS A 986 -57.79 -12.68 -4.07
CA HIS A 986 -57.66 -13.95 -3.37
C HIS A 986 -56.20 -14.39 -3.41
N THR A 987 -55.66 -14.85 -2.27
CA THR A 987 -54.32 -15.40 -2.18
C THR A 987 -54.31 -16.76 -1.50
N ASP A 988 -53.36 -17.64 -1.85
CA ASP A 988 -53.18 -18.95 -1.24
C ASP A 988 -52.11 -18.97 -0.13
N ASP A 989 -51.68 -20.14 0.34
CA ASP A 989 -50.67 -20.27 1.40
C ASP A 989 -49.21 -20.22 0.93
N THR A 990 -48.97 -19.86 -0.34
CA THR A 990 -47.65 -19.84 -0.98
C THR A 990 -47.25 -18.46 -1.54
N ILE A 991 -46.77 -18.35 -2.80
CA ILE A 991 -45.77 -17.34 -3.25
C ILE A 991 -46.33 -15.90 -3.33
N ASN A 992 -46.23 -15.15 -2.23
CA ASN A 992 -46.73 -13.77 -2.19
C ASN A 992 -45.77 -12.73 -2.80
N LYS A 993 -46.24 -11.97 -3.80
CA LYS A 993 -45.54 -10.82 -4.44
C LYS A 993 -45.96 -9.46 -3.84
N LYS A 994 -45.58 -8.35 -4.49
CA LYS A 994 -45.92 -6.97 -4.06
C LYS A 994 -47.41 -6.62 -4.17
N GLY A 995 -48.17 -7.27 -5.05
CA GLY A 995 -49.59 -7.02 -5.27
C GLY A 995 -49.85 -5.89 -6.27
N PHE A 996 -50.99 -5.21 -6.14
CA PHE A 996 -51.38 -4.15 -7.06
C PHE A 996 -51.73 -2.81 -6.39
N GLN A 997 -51.53 -1.73 -7.16
CA GLN A 997 -52.08 -0.39 -6.95
C GLN A 997 -52.87 0.00 -8.19
N ALA A 998 -54.13 0.39 -7.99
CA ALA A 998 -55.02 0.87 -9.04
C ALA A 998 -55.58 2.25 -8.70
N ARG A 999 -55.90 3.03 -9.73
CA ARG A 999 -56.61 4.31 -9.62
C ARG A 999 -57.95 4.16 -10.30
N TYR A 1000 -59.02 4.61 -9.65
CA TYR A 1000 -60.37 4.57 -10.20
C TYR A 1000 -60.99 5.95 -10.40
N THR A 1001 -61.87 6.00 -11.39
CA THR A 1001 -62.51 7.21 -11.93
C THR A 1001 -63.95 6.89 -12.32
N SER A 1002 -64.87 7.84 -12.15
CA SER A 1002 -66.23 7.73 -12.67
C SER A 1002 -66.29 8.31 -14.09
N THR A 1003 -66.67 7.49 -15.06
CA THR A 1003 -66.77 7.87 -16.48
C THR A 1003 -68.23 7.87 -16.91
N LYS A 1004 -68.63 8.79 -17.79
CA LYS A 1004 -70.05 8.95 -18.15
C LYS A 1004 -70.43 7.92 -19.22
N PHE A 1005 -71.61 7.31 -19.13
CA PHE A 1005 -72.00 6.24 -20.07
C PHE A 1005 -72.01 6.64 -21.56
N GLN A 1006 -72.04 7.94 -21.87
CA GLN A 1006 -71.93 8.43 -23.25
C GLN A 1006 -70.51 8.30 -23.84
N ASP A 1007 -69.48 8.36 -23.00
CA ASP A 1007 -68.07 8.27 -23.44
C ASP A 1007 -67.62 6.81 -23.58
N ALA A 1008 -68.07 5.92 -22.68
CA ALA A 1008 -67.78 4.48 -22.75
C ALA A 1008 -68.24 3.81 -24.05
N LEU A 1009 -69.32 4.30 -24.67
CA LEU A 1009 -69.83 3.84 -25.96
C LEU A 1009 -68.91 4.20 -27.16
N HIS A 1010 -67.95 5.10 -26.98
CA HIS A 1010 -67.02 5.52 -28.04
C HIS A 1010 -65.68 4.76 -28.06
N MET A 1011 -65.40 3.88 -27.08
CA MET A 1011 -64.12 3.16 -26.96
C MET A 1011 -64.18 1.66 -27.32
N LYS A 1012 -65.26 1.18 -27.96
CA LYS A 1012 -65.27 -0.13 -28.63
C LYS A 1012 -65.30 0.01 -30.16
N LYS A 1013 -64.14 -0.19 -30.79
CA LYS A 1013 -64.01 -0.46 -32.22
C LYS A 1013 -62.75 -1.24 -32.54
#